data_AF-A0A9D0KL25-F1
#
_entry.id   AF-A0A9D0KL25-F1
#
_cell.length_a   1.000
_cell.length_b   1.000
_cell.length_c   1.000
_cell.angle_alpha   90.00
_cell.angle_beta   90.00
_cell.angle_gamma   90.00
#
_symmetry.space_group_name_H-M   'P 1'
#
loop_
_entity.id
_entity.type
_entity.pdbx_description
1 polymer ?
#
loop_
_entity_poly.entity_id
_entity_poly.type
_entity_poly.pdbx_seq_one_letter_code
_entity_poly.pdbx_strand_id
1 'polypeptide(L)'
;MSDNAQDVFAGQLVFNGINAVTGEYGLPPLSAQALARLIRGKPTPQDYRRFMEQQKKLAALAKVADRLQRVSEAEVSFRQAAAQAGLAELQFKARLTHELPVKPGAGDPSRVEDVGWALILPADMNPTLREAIKEALQPLLDLRRQQAGDLFRIYEGGEAYRSGERKDQYFERLGVSAGLVDPREMPFYVLLVGTPEEIPYEFQYQLDVMRAVGRLDFGSDVDAYADYARHVVAAETGAVRLRRRVAFFAPSNPGDRATQLSTEYLVRPLYQSLTDQAPPGELRLKYDWDIIPPLVGEGQATRGALARLLGGRPEEMPALLFTASHGVEFPAGHPDQLRHQGALLCQEWPGPGAEVRRDYFFAGEDIPLDVGLRGLIAFLFACYGAGTPKYDQFAIQAFKVREKIAPRSFTAALPQALLRRGALAVIGHVERAWGYSFVSPSGHLENQTFVTAMRTLMNGDPVGLATDASFNMRYAALSSDLSVDLEEMEWNPHHLSDYELVYRWTANNDARSYVVIGDPAARIPMDGTGFQAGYEASLVTAEVPVKEHPVVPEPSPTVLGAPVEPEAPVEPEVSGESMAITAAETGASGAPAGNLEQEVAGVDFGLGEQFEKLRESLRTFTDQLASSLGRAAQDITTLDVRTYVTEDLNAVVEALDARHEIAADLRAVTRVAFDGDVDVFVPKSESRVDETLWVIHKAMVEEAQTTRAHFLATMAELAARLLDSLRIGS
;
A
#
# COMPACT_ATOMS: atom_id res chain seq x y z
N MET A 1 -35.04 -3.06 -11.90
CA MET A 1 -33.98 -3.17 -10.87
C MET A 1 -34.50 -4.17 -9.86
N SER A 2 -33.94 -5.37 -9.81
CA SER A 2 -34.48 -6.47 -8.99
C SER A 2 -34.12 -6.31 -7.52
N ASP A 3 -34.99 -6.79 -6.64
CA ASP A 3 -34.89 -6.92 -5.18
C ASP A 3 -33.67 -7.74 -4.66
N ASN A 4 -32.58 -7.85 -5.41
CA ASN A 4 -31.51 -8.85 -5.26
C ASN A 4 -30.15 -8.26 -4.83
N ALA A 5 -30.04 -6.93 -4.72
CA ALA A 5 -28.78 -6.27 -4.35
C ALA A 5 -28.51 -6.30 -2.84
N GLN A 6 -29.54 -6.47 -1.99
CA GLN A 6 -29.36 -6.75 -0.56
C GLN A 6 -28.75 -8.14 -0.32
N ASP A 7 -29.09 -9.12 -1.17
CA ASP A 7 -28.55 -10.49 -1.10
C ASP A 7 -27.04 -10.54 -1.40
N VAL A 8 -26.50 -9.52 -2.09
CA VAL A 8 -25.07 -9.37 -2.38
C VAL A 8 -24.25 -9.33 -1.08
N PHE A 9 -24.74 -8.64 -0.04
CA PHE A 9 -24.07 -8.55 1.26
C PHE A 9 -24.47 -9.66 2.22
N ALA A 10 -25.63 -10.30 2.03
CA ALA A 10 -26.04 -11.47 2.81
C ALA A 10 -25.20 -12.73 2.51
N GLY A 11 -24.57 -12.80 1.33
CA GLY A 11 -23.69 -13.87 0.90
C GLY A 11 -22.23 -13.75 1.38
N GLN A 12 -21.35 -14.57 0.79
CA GLN A 12 -19.91 -14.42 0.97
C GLN A 12 -19.39 -13.27 0.10
N LEU A 13 -18.55 -12.43 0.69
CA LEU A 13 -17.80 -11.38 0.04
C LEU A 13 -16.59 -11.98 -0.68
N VAL A 14 -16.52 -11.79 -1.99
CA VAL A 14 -15.42 -12.20 -2.88
C VAL A 14 -14.51 -11.03 -3.24
N PHE A 15 -13.24 -11.31 -3.50
CA PHE A 15 -12.24 -10.28 -3.85
C PHE A 15 -11.76 -10.48 -5.28
N ASN A 16 -11.36 -9.40 -5.95
CA ASN A 16 -11.11 -9.45 -7.40
C ASN A 16 -9.76 -10.10 -7.78
N GLY A 17 -9.03 -10.73 -6.86
CA GLY A 17 -7.71 -11.32 -7.11
C GLY A 17 -7.78 -12.84 -7.16
N ILE A 18 -7.12 -13.46 -8.15
CA ILE A 18 -7.01 -14.92 -8.27
C ILE A 18 -5.55 -15.32 -8.15
N ASN A 19 -5.27 -16.25 -7.23
CA ASN A 19 -3.93 -16.79 -7.05
C ASN A 19 -3.61 -17.75 -8.21
N ALA A 20 -2.55 -17.44 -8.97
CA ALA A 20 -2.16 -18.19 -10.16
C ALA A 20 -1.81 -19.66 -9.88
N VAL A 21 -1.32 -19.95 -8.67
CA VAL A 21 -0.84 -21.29 -8.29
C VAL A 21 -1.99 -22.17 -7.77
N THR A 22 -2.95 -21.59 -7.06
CA THR A 22 -4.07 -22.36 -6.48
C THR A 22 -5.34 -22.31 -7.31
N GLY A 23 -5.50 -21.30 -8.18
CA GLY A 23 -6.77 -21.03 -8.86
C GLY A 23 -7.87 -20.49 -7.95
N GLU A 24 -7.60 -20.29 -6.66
CA GLU A 24 -8.57 -19.77 -5.70
C GLU A 24 -8.46 -18.24 -5.61
N TYR A 25 -9.46 -17.59 -5.00
CA TYR A 25 -9.34 -16.18 -4.64
C TYR A 25 -8.12 -15.95 -3.74
N GLY A 26 -7.35 -14.89 -4.04
CA GLY A 26 -6.15 -14.52 -3.27
C GLY A 26 -6.46 -14.28 -1.79
N LEU A 27 -7.60 -13.64 -1.51
CA LEU A 27 -8.22 -13.65 -0.20
C LEU A 27 -9.47 -14.56 -0.25
N PRO A 28 -9.54 -15.63 0.56
CA PRO A 28 -10.69 -16.51 0.58
C PRO A 28 -11.99 -15.75 0.91
N PRO A 29 -13.14 -16.16 0.35
CA PRO A 29 -14.40 -15.47 0.61
C PRO A 29 -14.75 -15.42 2.11
N LEU A 30 -15.30 -14.29 2.55
CA LEU A 30 -15.63 -14.00 3.95
C LEU A 30 -17.07 -13.50 4.06
N SER A 31 -17.80 -13.86 5.12
CA SER A 31 -19.09 -13.19 5.37
C SER A 31 -18.84 -11.76 5.87
N ALA A 32 -19.82 -10.88 5.72
CA ALA A 32 -19.74 -9.52 6.26
C ALA A 32 -19.47 -9.51 7.78
N GLN A 33 -20.09 -10.42 8.53
CA GLN A 33 -19.85 -10.52 9.98
C GLN A 33 -18.41 -10.96 10.30
N ALA A 34 -17.84 -11.87 9.51
CA ALA A 34 -16.46 -12.28 9.67
C ALA A 34 -15.51 -11.10 9.41
N LEU A 35 -15.71 -10.39 8.29
CA LEU A 35 -14.88 -9.24 7.94
C LEU A 35 -15.05 -8.08 8.94
N ALA A 36 -16.27 -7.77 9.38
CA ALA A 36 -16.54 -6.75 10.40
C ALA A 36 -15.80 -7.04 11.72
N ARG A 37 -15.77 -8.31 12.16
CA ARG A 37 -14.98 -8.71 13.35
C ARG A 37 -13.48 -8.49 13.16
N LEU A 38 -12.95 -8.81 11.98
CA LEU A 38 -11.54 -8.59 11.65
C LEU A 38 -11.19 -7.10 11.58
N ILE A 39 -12.06 -6.27 10.99
CA ILE A 39 -11.91 -4.80 10.95
C ILE A 39 -11.88 -4.23 12.37
N ARG A 40 -12.74 -4.73 13.27
CA ARG A 40 -12.77 -4.35 14.69
C ARG A 40 -11.56 -4.86 15.49
N GLY A 41 -10.64 -5.61 14.89
CA GLY A 41 -9.50 -6.21 15.59
C GLY A 41 -9.90 -7.27 16.62
N LYS A 42 -11.04 -7.95 16.40
CA LYS A 42 -11.58 -8.99 17.30
C LYS A 42 -11.63 -10.37 16.61
N PRO A 43 -10.49 -10.92 16.14
CA PRO A 43 -10.45 -12.25 15.53
C PRO A 43 -10.82 -13.34 16.53
N THR A 44 -11.58 -14.35 16.08
CA THR A 44 -11.91 -15.54 16.86
C THR A 44 -10.80 -16.60 16.78
N PRO A 45 -10.77 -17.62 17.68
CA PRO A 45 -9.86 -18.77 17.53
C PRO A 45 -10.00 -19.52 16.19
N GLN A 46 -11.17 -19.45 15.55
CA GLN A 46 -11.37 -20.00 14.21
C GLN A 46 -10.74 -19.12 13.12
N ASP A 47 -10.84 -17.80 13.25
CA ASP A 47 -10.20 -16.86 12.32
C ASP A 47 -8.68 -17.01 12.36
N TYR A 48 -8.09 -17.17 13.56
CA TYR A 48 -6.66 -17.48 13.71
C TYR A 48 -6.28 -18.82 13.08
N ARG A 49 -7.08 -19.88 13.28
CA ARG A 49 -6.82 -21.18 12.63
C ARG A 49 -6.83 -21.07 11.11
N ARG A 50 -7.85 -20.42 10.56
CA ARG A 50 -7.98 -20.19 9.11
C ARG A 50 -6.82 -19.36 8.56
N PHE A 51 -6.45 -18.29 9.26
CA PHE A 51 -5.29 -17.49 8.93
C PHE A 51 -4.03 -18.37 8.90
N MET A 52 -3.73 -19.10 9.98
CA MET A 52 -2.54 -19.97 10.05
C MET A 52 -2.53 -21.08 9.00
N GLU A 53 -3.66 -21.68 8.67
CA GLU A 53 -3.78 -22.67 7.58
C GLU A 53 -3.46 -22.06 6.23
N GLN A 54 -4.02 -20.88 5.93
CA GLN A 54 -3.71 -20.13 4.71
C GLN A 54 -2.21 -19.76 4.67
N GLN A 55 -1.65 -19.34 5.81
CA GLN A 55 -0.24 -18.98 5.90
C GLN A 55 0.66 -20.19 5.61
N LYS A 56 0.33 -21.37 6.16
CA LYS A 56 1.03 -22.64 5.86
C LYS A 56 0.92 -23.03 4.39
N LYS A 57 -0.27 -22.91 3.80
CA LYS A 57 -0.49 -23.20 2.37
C LYS A 57 0.41 -22.31 1.50
N LEU A 58 0.37 -21.00 1.72
CA LEU A 58 1.20 -20.04 0.99
C LEU A 58 2.71 -20.26 1.23
N ALA A 59 3.13 -20.69 2.43
CA ALA A 59 4.54 -20.94 2.73
C ALA A 59 5.07 -22.18 2.00
N ALA A 60 4.20 -23.16 1.72
CA ALA A 60 4.54 -24.30 0.88
C ALA A 60 4.73 -23.90 -0.60
N LEU A 61 4.08 -22.80 -1.04
CA LEU A 61 4.14 -22.32 -2.43
C LEU A 61 5.28 -21.34 -2.69
N ALA A 62 5.81 -20.69 -1.65
CA ALA A 62 6.84 -19.66 -1.80
C ALA A 62 7.76 -19.58 -0.57
N LYS A 63 9.07 -19.55 -0.81
CA LYS A 63 10.07 -19.33 0.24
C LYS A 63 10.32 -17.83 0.41
N VAL A 64 9.64 -17.22 1.38
CA VAL A 64 9.87 -15.83 1.78
C VAL A 64 10.32 -15.80 3.23
N ALA A 65 11.54 -15.32 3.45
CA ALA A 65 12.04 -15.04 4.79
C ALA A 65 11.20 -13.94 5.46
N ASP A 66 10.98 -14.08 6.77
CA ASP A 66 10.25 -13.13 7.60
C ASP A 66 8.90 -12.71 7.02
N ARG A 67 8.16 -13.67 6.46
CA ARG A 67 6.90 -13.39 5.77
C ARG A 67 5.86 -12.73 6.67
N LEU A 68 5.83 -13.12 7.93
CA LEU A 68 4.98 -12.52 8.95
C LEU A 68 5.87 -11.77 9.94
N GLN A 69 5.77 -10.44 9.90
CA GLN A 69 6.47 -9.58 10.85
C GLN A 69 5.49 -9.13 11.93
N ARG A 70 5.82 -9.37 13.20
CA ARG A 70 5.08 -8.76 14.31
C ARG A 70 5.30 -7.26 14.26
N VAL A 71 4.21 -6.52 14.43
CA VAL A 71 4.26 -5.05 14.50
C VAL A 71 4.38 -4.66 15.97
N SER A 72 5.32 -3.79 16.30
CA SER A 72 5.48 -3.28 17.67
C SER A 72 4.40 -2.24 18.00
N GLU A 73 4.13 -2.01 19.29
CA GLU A 73 3.18 -0.96 19.70
C GLU A 73 3.62 0.42 19.22
N ALA A 74 4.93 0.71 19.22
CA ALA A 74 5.49 1.96 18.72
C ALA A 74 5.23 2.14 17.21
N GLU A 75 5.34 1.07 16.42
CA GLU A 75 5.02 1.10 14.99
C GLU A 75 3.52 1.32 14.74
N VAL A 76 2.65 0.76 15.58
CA VAL A 76 1.21 1.03 15.54
C VAL A 76 0.92 2.49 15.86
N SER A 77 1.47 3.02 16.95
CA SER A 77 1.26 4.43 17.36
C SER A 77 1.79 5.41 16.32
N PHE A 78 2.96 5.16 15.73
CA PHE A 78 3.50 6.00 14.65
C PHE A 78 2.55 6.07 13.44
N ARG A 79 1.95 4.93 13.06
CA ARG A 79 0.98 4.88 11.95
C ARG A 79 -0.33 5.57 12.29
N GLN A 80 -0.81 5.44 13.52
CA GLN A 80 -2.01 6.15 13.98
C GLN A 80 -1.80 7.67 13.89
N ALA A 81 -0.63 8.17 14.31
CA ALA A 81 -0.29 9.58 14.17
C ALA A 81 -0.25 10.03 12.70
N ALA A 82 0.35 9.23 11.80
CA ALA A 82 0.36 9.52 10.36
C ALA A 82 -1.05 9.51 9.75
N ALA A 83 -1.90 8.56 10.15
CA ALA A 83 -3.29 8.47 9.69
C ALA A 83 -4.14 9.65 10.19
N GLN A 84 -3.94 10.10 11.43
CA GLN A 84 -4.63 11.28 11.99
C GLN A 84 -4.25 12.57 11.24
N ALA A 85 -2.98 12.75 10.88
CA ALA A 85 -2.54 13.90 10.09
C ALA A 85 -3.19 13.91 8.68
N GLY A 86 -3.28 12.74 8.03
CA GLY A 86 -3.99 12.60 6.76
C GLY A 86 -5.51 12.82 6.87
N LEU A 87 -6.12 12.41 7.99
CA LEU A 87 -7.56 12.53 8.20
C LEU A 87 -8.04 13.99 8.19
N ALA A 88 -7.28 14.92 8.76
CA ALA A 88 -7.66 16.33 8.76
C ALA A 88 -7.77 16.91 7.32
N GLU A 89 -6.87 16.51 6.42
CA GLU A 89 -6.91 16.92 5.01
C GLU A 89 -8.06 16.26 4.25
N LEU A 90 -8.34 14.97 4.53
CA LEU A 90 -9.48 14.26 3.95
C LEU A 90 -10.82 14.88 4.39
N GLN A 91 -10.96 15.21 5.68
CA GLN A 91 -12.11 15.95 6.20
C GLN A 91 -12.24 17.33 5.58
N PHE A 92 -11.13 18.02 5.33
CA PHE A 92 -11.13 19.30 4.62
C PHE A 92 -11.64 19.14 3.19
N LYS A 93 -11.10 18.18 2.42
CA LYS A 93 -11.53 17.90 1.04
C LYS A 93 -13.00 17.49 0.96
N ALA A 94 -13.46 16.63 1.86
CA ALA A 94 -14.85 16.17 1.89
C ALA A 94 -15.88 17.29 2.11
N ARG A 95 -15.46 18.40 2.73
CA ARG A 95 -16.32 19.57 2.99
C ARG A 95 -16.23 20.66 1.93
N LEU A 96 -15.39 20.48 0.89
CA LEU A 96 -15.28 21.45 -0.19
C LEU A 96 -16.61 21.57 -0.92
N THR A 97 -17.10 22.80 -1.02
CA THR A 97 -18.28 23.17 -1.82
C THR A 97 -17.92 23.55 -3.26
N HIS A 98 -16.62 23.66 -3.57
CA HIS A 98 -16.09 23.92 -4.90
C HIS A 98 -15.71 22.62 -5.60
N GLU A 99 -15.81 22.61 -6.93
CA GLU A 99 -15.65 21.39 -7.74
C GLU A 99 -14.25 20.76 -7.67
N LEU A 100 -13.20 21.52 -7.33
CA LEU A 100 -11.79 21.06 -7.37
C LEU A 100 -10.91 21.68 -6.25
N PRO A 101 -9.85 20.98 -5.78
CA PRO A 101 -9.06 21.36 -4.60
C PRO A 101 -8.01 22.47 -4.84
N VAL A 102 -8.24 23.39 -5.78
CA VAL A 102 -7.31 24.48 -6.11
C VAL A 102 -7.83 25.80 -5.55
N LYS A 103 -6.93 26.67 -5.06
CA LYS A 103 -7.33 27.97 -4.49
C LYS A 103 -8.14 28.83 -5.49
N PRO A 104 -9.18 29.55 -5.04
CA PRO A 104 -9.89 30.49 -5.90
C PRO A 104 -8.93 31.50 -6.55
N GLY A 105 -9.11 31.72 -7.85
CA GLY A 105 -8.24 32.62 -8.63
C GLY A 105 -6.95 31.99 -9.16
N ALA A 106 -6.71 30.69 -8.94
CA ALA A 106 -5.63 29.95 -9.60
C ALA A 106 -5.89 29.70 -11.11
N GLY A 107 -7.14 29.77 -11.55
CA GLY A 107 -7.53 29.50 -12.94
C GLY A 107 -8.27 28.17 -13.07
N ASP A 108 -8.33 27.63 -14.28
CA ASP A 108 -9.03 26.38 -14.61
C ASP A 108 -8.10 25.19 -14.36
N PRO A 109 -8.42 24.27 -13.42
CA PRO A 109 -7.54 23.13 -13.16
C PRO A 109 -7.47 22.12 -14.32
N SER A 110 -8.39 22.19 -15.28
CA SER A 110 -8.27 21.44 -16.52
C SER A 110 -7.18 21.99 -17.45
N ARG A 111 -6.47 23.07 -17.10
CA ARG A 111 -5.45 23.74 -17.92
C ARG A 111 -4.10 23.77 -17.18
N VAL A 112 -3.07 23.18 -17.80
CA VAL A 112 -1.73 23.06 -17.19
C VAL A 112 -1.09 24.44 -16.98
N GLU A 113 -1.37 25.39 -17.85
CA GLU A 113 -0.89 26.77 -17.77
C GLU A 113 -1.43 27.52 -16.54
N ASP A 114 -2.60 27.12 -16.01
CA ASP A 114 -3.24 27.77 -14.88
C ASP A 114 -2.77 27.15 -13.54
N VAL A 115 -2.57 25.83 -13.50
CA VAL A 115 -2.29 25.09 -12.25
C VAL A 115 -0.93 24.38 -12.18
N GLY A 116 -0.11 24.53 -13.22
CA GLY A 116 1.27 24.09 -13.25
C GLY A 116 1.49 22.59 -13.41
N TRP A 117 2.76 22.22 -13.56
CA TRP A 117 3.20 20.83 -13.62
C TRP A 117 4.54 20.66 -12.90
N ALA A 118 4.68 19.58 -12.14
CA ALA A 118 5.90 19.25 -11.41
C ALA A 118 6.38 17.81 -11.63
N LEU A 119 7.68 17.61 -11.47
CA LEU A 119 8.32 16.30 -11.39
C LEU A 119 9.02 16.13 -10.04
N ILE A 120 8.83 14.99 -9.38
CA ILE A 120 9.52 14.62 -8.13
C ILE A 120 10.43 13.43 -8.40
N LEU A 121 11.72 13.58 -8.03
CA LEU A 121 12.73 12.52 -8.08
C LEU A 121 13.06 12.03 -6.66
N PRO A 122 13.53 10.77 -6.51
CA PRO A 122 14.00 10.27 -5.23
C PRO A 122 15.40 10.80 -4.93
N ALA A 123 15.66 11.15 -3.67
CA ALA A 123 16.98 11.60 -3.23
C ALA A 123 18.04 10.50 -3.35
N ASP A 124 17.64 9.25 -3.14
CA ASP A 124 18.48 8.04 -3.12
C ASP A 124 18.63 7.34 -4.47
N MET A 125 17.94 7.81 -5.52
CA MET A 125 18.12 7.32 -6.89
C MET A 125 19.59 7.48 -7.32
N ASN A 126 20.16 6.44 -7.93
CA ASN A 126 21.52 6.47 -8.46
C ASN A 126 21.75 7.73 -9.34
N PRO A 127 22.79 8.56 -9.09
CA PRO A 127 22.97 9.82 -9.81
C PRO A 127 23.13 9.66 -11.33
N THR A 128 23.84 8.64 -11.79
CA THR A 128 24.02 8.38 -13.23
C THR A 128 22.70 7.98 -13.88
N LEU A 129 21.93 7.10 -13.23
CA LEU A 129 20.60 6.73 -13.72
C LEU A 129 19.65 7.92 -13.72
N ARG A 130 19.67 8.76 -12.68
CA ARG A 130 18.85 9.97 -12.57
C ARG A 130 19.06 10.92 -13.73
N GLU A 131 20.31 11.24 -14.05
CA GLU A 131 20.61 12.12 -15.17
C GLU A 131 20.25 11.48 -16.52
N ALA A 132 20.47 10.18 -16.69
CA ALA A 132 20.05 9.47 -17.90
C ALA A 132 18.52 9.47 -18.08
N ILE A 133 17.75 9.27 -17.01
CA ILE A 133 16.29 9.37 -17.04
C ILE A 133 15.84 10.80 -17.36
N LYS A 134 16.47 11.82 -16.76
CA LYS A 134 16.15 13.23 -17.05
C LYS A 134 16.42 13.57 -18.51
N GLU A 135 17.55 13.13 -19.05
CA GLU A 135 17.88 13.31 -20.48
C GLU A 135 16.86 12.61 -21.37
N ALA A 136 16.48 11.37 -21.06
CA ALA A 136 15.44 10.63 -21.78
C ALA A 136 14.07 11.33 -21.72
N LEU A 137 13.73 11.94 -20.59
CA LEU A 137 12.49 12.69 -20.40
C LEU A 137 12.54 14.12 -20.93
N GLN A 138 13.69 14.63 -21.38
CA GLN A 138 13.87 16.02 -21.79
C GLN A 138 12.78 16.53 -22.76
N PRO A 139 12.32 15.77 -23.78
CA PRO A 139 11.23 16.21 -24.65
C PRO A 139 9.92 16.49 -23.89
N LEU A 140 9.58 15.65 -22.92
CA LEU A 140 8.40 15.85 -22.07
C LEU A 140 8.59 17.05 -21.13
N LEU A 141 9.78 17.19 -20.53
CA LEU A 141 10.11 18.33 -19.66
C LEU A 141 10.00 19.66 -20.41
N ASP A 142 10.48 19.71 -21.65
CA ASP A 142 10.40 20.92 -22.48
C ASP A 142 8.95 21.26 -22.84
N LEU A 143 8.14 20.26 -23.21
CA LEU A 143 6.70 20.43 -23.44
C LEU A 143 6.00 20.98 -22.19
N ARG A 144 6.21 20.35 -21.02
CA ARG A 144 5.54 20.76 -19.78
C ARG A 144 6.05 22.11 -19.28
N ARG A 145 7.32 22.46 -19.51
CA ARG A 145 7.85 23.80 -19.24
C ARG A 145 7.18 24.85 -20.14
N GLN A 146 7.00 24.55 -21.42
CA GLN A 146 6.31 25.45 -22.34
C GLN A 146 4.84 25.67 -21.95
N GLN A 147 4.14 24.62 -21.50
CA GLN A 147 2.74 24.70 -21.11
C GLN A 147 2.54 25.37 -19.74
N ALA A 148 3.31 24.97 -18.72
CA ALA A 148 3.14 25.46 -17.35
C ALA A 148 3.80 26.82 -17.09
N GLY A 149 4.76 27.24 -17.93
CA GLY A 149 5.49 28.49 -17.76
C GLY A 149 6.15 28.60 -16.38
N ASP A 150 5.86 29.69 -15.66
CA ASP A 150 6.42 29.96 -14.32
C ASP A 150 5.97 28.95 -13.25
N LEU A 151 4.97 28.11 -13.54
CA LEU A 151 4.46 27.05 -12.66
C LEU A 151 5.07 25.67 -12.97
N PHE A 152 6.15 25.60 -13.76
CA PHE A 152 6.93 24.38 -13.96
C PHE A 152 7.95 24.17 -12.82
N ARG A 153 7.99 22.96 -12.22
CA ARG A 153 8.94 22.63 -11.13
C ARG A 153 9.57 21.25 -11.31
N ILE A 154 10.83 21.12 -10.90
CA ILE A 154 11.53 19.83 -10.76
C ILE A 154 12.07 19.78 -9.34
N TYR A 155 11.57 18.85 -8.53
CA TYR A 155 12.00 18.62 -7.15
C TYR A 155 13.15 17.60 -7.15
N GLU A 156 14.37 18.12 -7.10
CA GLU A 156 15.61 17.34 -7.07
C GLU A 156 16.63 17.88 -6.04
N GLY A 157 17.73 17.17 -5.84
CA GLY A 157 18.77 17.58 -4.87
C GLY A 157 18.21 17.72 -3.45
N GLY A 158 18.33 18.91 -2.85
CA GLY A 158 17.82 19.19 -1.51
C GLY A 158 16.29 19.14 -1.39
N GLU A 159 15.59 19.28 -2.53
CA GLU A 159 14.13 19.29 -2.65
C GLU A 159 13.55 17.91 -3.01
N ALA A 160 14.38 16.96 -3.43
CA ALA A 160 13.98 15.59 -3.78
C ALA A 160 13.21 14.89 -2.64
N TYR A 161 12.43 13.85 -2.98
CA TYR A 161 11.77 13.00 -1.97
C TYR A 161 12.81 12.21 -1.18
N ARG A 162 12.73 12.23 0.16
CA ARG A 162 13.63 11.47 1.03
C ARG A 162 12.96 10.19 1.49
N SER A 163 13.66 9.06 1.39
CA SER A 163 13.11 7.76 1.80
C SER A 163 12.59 7.79 3.24
N GLY A 164 11.35 7.35 3.43
CA GLY A 164 10.67 7.33 4.73
C GLY A 164 10.04 8.66 5.16
N GLU A 165 10.22 9.75 4.40
CA GLU A 165 9.60 11.04 4.67
C GLU A 165 8.09 10.96 4.42
N ARG A 166 7.30 11.45 5.39
CA ARG A 166 5.85 11.58 5.24
C ARG A 166 5.49 12.83 4.43
N LYS A 167 4.26 12.90 3.90
CA LYS A 167 3.80 14.08 3.12
C LYS A 167 3.88 15.38 3.89
N ASP A 168 3.47 15.40 5.16
CA ASP A 168 3.51 16.59 6.02
C ASP A 168 4.94 17.10 6.21
N GLN A 169 5.89 16.19 6.46
CA GLN A 169 7.32 16.52 6.59
C GLN A 169 7.90 17.05 5.27
N TYR A 170 7.52 16.44 4.15
CA TYR A 170 7.93 16.88 2.81
C TYR A 170 7.41 18.30 2.52
N PHE A 171 6.14 18.59 2.84
CA PHE A 171 5.54 19.91 2.64
C PHE A 171 6.18 20.97 3.55
N GLU A 172 6.37 20.67 4.84
CA GLU A 172 7.03 21.57 5.79
C GLU A 172 8.42 21.96 5.29
N ARG A 173 9.20 20.98 4.83
CA ARG A 173 10.55 21.21 4.31
C ARG A 173 10.57 22.12 3.07
N LEU A 174 9.56 22.00 2.21
CA LEU A 174 9.44 22.79 0.98
C LEU A 174 8.67 24.11 1.18
N GLY A 175 8.16 24.38 2.38
CA GLY A 175 7.32 25.53 2.65
C GLY A 175 5.97 25.49 1.92
N VAL A 176 5.43 24.30 1.68
CA VAL A 176 4.11 24.10 1.09
C VAL A 176 3.06 24.08 2.19
N SER A 177 2.05 24.93 2.07
CA SER A 177 0.98 25.07 3.04
C SER A 177 -0.03 23.92 2.94
N ALA A 178 -0.63 23.54 4.08
CA ALA A 178 -1.78 22.64 4.09
C ALA A 178 -3.06 23.38 3.61
N GLY A 179 -3.99 22.64 3.00
CA GLY A 179 -5.27 23.17 2.52
C GLY A 179 -5.41 23.14 1.00
N LEU A 180 -6.11 24.14 0.44
CA LEU A 180 -6.28 24.27 -1.01
C LEU A 180 -4.93 24.40 -1.71
N VAL A 181 -4.80 23.78 -2.88
CA VAL A 181 -3.57 23.86 -3.68
C VAL A 181 -3.33 25.29 -4.14
N ASP A 182 -2.16 25.81 -3.78
CA ASP A 182 -1.55 26.96 -4.43
C ASP A 182 -0.51 26.49 -5.46
N PRO A 183 -0.79 26.59 -6.77
CA PRO A 183 0.16 26.22 -7.82
C PRO A 183 1.53 26.89 -7.72
N ARG A 184 1.62 28.05 -7.04
CA ARG A 184 2.88 28.78 -6.87
C ARG A 184 3.79 28.18 -5.81
N GLU A 185 3.20 27.57 -4.77
CA GLU A 185 3.95 26.81 -3.75
C GLU A 185 4.33 25.44 -4.32
N MET A 186 3.35 24.73 -4.86
CA MET A 186 3.56 23.47 -5.54
C MET A 186 2.47 23.23 -6.59
N PRO A 187 2.84 22.90 -7.85
CA PRO A 187 1.89 22.63 -8.92
C PRO A 187 0.85 21.55 -8.59
N PHE A 188 -0.31 21.63 -9.27
CA PHE A 188 -1.40 20.68 -9.11
C PHE A 188 -1.11 19.33 -9.79
N TYR A 189 -0.55 19.33 -11.00
CA TYR A 189 -0.13 18.11 -11.68
C TYR A 189 1.28 17.71 -11.23
N VAL A 190 1.43 16.50 -10.69
CA VAL A 190 2.72 16.03 -10.15
C VAL A 190 3.06 14.64 -10.69
N LEU A 191 4.17 14.52 -11.42
CA LEU A 191 4.71 13.25 -11.87
C LEU A 191 5.80 12.76 -10.90
N LEU A 192 5.57 11.59 -10.31
CA LEU A 192 6.59 10.84 -9.56
C LEU A 192 7.41 10.01 -10.54
N VAL A 193 8.73 10.15 -10.53
CA VAL A 193 9.63 9.31 -11.34
C VAL A 193 10.47 8.45 -10.42
N GLY A 194 10.25 7.13 -10.47
CA GLY A 194 10.93 6.18 -9.61
C GLY A 194 10.04 5.04 -9.13
N THR A 195 10.69 4.00 -8.64
CA THR A 195 10.01 2.80 -8.16
C THR A 195 9.18 3.10 -6.89
N PRO A 196 8.19 2.25 -6.57
CA PRO A 196 7.49 2.31 -5.29
C PRO A 196 8.36 1.97 -4.07
N GLU A 197 9.63 1.56 -4.25
CA GLU A 197 10.60 1.45 -3.15
C GLU A 197 11.28 2.78 -2.86
N GLU A 198 11.60 3.55 -3.90
CA GLU A 198 12.24 4.86 -3.81
C GLU A 198 11.22 5.95 -3.40
N ILE A 199 10.01 5.92 -3.97
CA ILE A 199 8.89 6.80 -3.60
C ILE A 199 7.67 5.92 -3.30
N PRO A 200 7.33 5.66 -2.02
CA PRO A 200 6.26 4.75 -1.64
C PRO A 200 4.87 5.08 -2.21
N TYR A 201 4.05 4.05 -2.41
CA TYR A 201 2.63 4.24 -2.77
C TYR A 201 1.86 5.07 -1.73
N GLU A 202 2.17 4.92 -0.44
CA GLU A 202 1.56 5.71 0.63
C GLU A 202 1.76 7.22 0.40
N PHE A 203 2.97 7.63 -0.02
CA PHE A 203 3.24 9.03 -0.36
C PHE A 203 2.43 9.47 -1.59
N GLN A 204 2.31 8.62 -2.61
CA GLN A 204 1.48 8.89 -3.79
C GLN A 204 0.01 9.09 -3.41
N TYR A 205 -0.59 8.19 -2.62
CA TYR A 205 -1.99 8.31 -2.20
C TYR A 205 -2.23 9.60 -1.44
N GLN A 206 -1.37 9.91 -0.48
CA GLN A 206 -1.50 11.10 0.35
C GLN A 206 -1.35 12.38 -0.48
N LEU A 207 -0.43 12.40 -1.46
CA LEU A 207 -0.24 13.56 -2.32
C LEU A 207 -1.43 13.76 -3.26
N ASP A 208 -1.97 12.66 -3.79
CA ASP A 208 -3.11 12.63 -4.72
C ASP A 208 -4.44 13.04 -4.05
N VAL A 209 -4.49 13.12 -2.71
CA VAL A 209 -5.66 13.66 -2.01
C VAL A 209 -5.98 15.06 -2.48
N MET A 210 -5.01 15.95 -2.66
CA MET A 210 -5.28 17.34 -3.07
C MET A 210 -4.71 17.69 -4.44
N ARG A 211 -3.97 16.78 -5.08
CA ARG A 211 -3.27 17.00 -6.34
C ARG A 211 -3.61 15.89 -7.33
N ALA A 212 -3.23 16.11 -8.59
CA ALA A 212 -3.30 15.11 -9.63
C ALA A 212 -1.93 14.45 -9.81
N VAL A 213 -1.77 13.23 -9.30
CA VAL A 213 -0.47 12.55 -9.18
C VAL A 213 -0.41 11.34 -10.09
N GLY A 214 0.61 11.33 -10.96
CA GLY A 214 0.96 10.17 -11.76
C GLY A 214 2.31 9.59 -11.39
N ARG A 215 2.58 8.36 -11.81
CA ARG A 215 3.88 7.69 -11.60
C ARG A 215 4.45 7.17 -12.91
N LEU A 216 5.74 7.39 -13.13
CA LEU A 216 6.52 6.77 -14.19
C LEU A 216 7.66 5.93 -13.60
N ASP A 217 7.58 4.62 -13.82
CA ASP A 217 8.53 3.64 -13.33
C ASP A 217 8.81 2.64 -14.44
N PHE A 218 10.01 2.69 -15.03
CA PHE A 218 10.55 1.64 -15.91
C PHE A 218 11.83 1.05 -15.32
N GLY A 219 12.09 1.26 -14.03
CA GLY A 219 13.34 0.90 -13.38
C GLY A 219 14.56 1.49 -14.10
N SER A 220 15.49 0.64 -14.51
CA SER A 220 16.73 1.03 -15.20
C SER A 220 16.60 1.11 -16.73
N ASP A 221 15.41 0.91 -17.30
CA ASP A 221 15.18 0.96 -18.74
C ASP A 221 14.99 2.41 -19.23
N VAL A 222 16.10 3.11 -19.43
CA VAL A 222 16.14 4.52 -19.86
C VAL A 222 15.46 4.71 -21.23
N ASP A 223 15.56 3.74 -22.13
CA ASP A 223 14.92 3.81 -23.44
C ASP A 223 13.39 3.84 -23.34
N ALA A 224 12.81 3.12 -22.38
CA ALA A 224 11.37 3.18 -22.13
C ALA A 224 10.90 4.57 -21.66
N TYR A 225 11.72 5.29 -20.88
CA TYR A 225 11.43 6.69 -20.53
C TYR A 225 11.47 7.59 -21.77
N ALA A 226 12.45 7.40 -22.66
CA ALA A 226 12.56 8.18 -23.90
C ALA A 226 11.41 7.89 -24.87
N ASP A 227 11.02 6.62 -25.02
CA ASP A 227 9.85 6.19 -25.79
C ASP A 227 8.59 6.87 -25.25
N TYR A 228 8.37 6.79 -23.93
CA TYR A 228 7.21 7.40 -23.29
C TYR A 228 7.14 8.91 -23.52
N ALA A 229 8.24 9.63 -23.31
CA ALA A 229 8.30 11.08 -23.54
C ALA A 229 7.95 11.44 -25.00
N ARG A 230 8.49 10.70 -25.98
CA ARG A 230 8.14 10.88 -27.40
C ARG A 230 6.65 10.67 -27.67
N HIS A 231 6.05 9.63 -27.08
CA HIS A 231 4.63 9.34 -27.26
C HIS A 231 3.72 10.44 -26.70
N VAL A 232 4.02 10.95 -25.50
CA VAL A 232 3.26 12.05 -24.90
C VAL A 232 3.39 13.32 -25.74
N VAL A 233 4.61 13.69 -26.16
CA VAL A 233 4.83 14.86 -27.01
C VAL A 233 4.10 14.72 -28.34
N ALA A 234 4.15 13.56 -28.99
CA ALA A 234 3.44 13.34 -30.25
C ALA A 234 1.91 13.47 -30.11
N ALA A 235 1.34 12.99 -29.01
CA ALA A 235 -0.09 13.12 -28.73
C ALA A 235 -0.51 14.58 -28.44
N GLU A 236 0.22 15.27 -27.55
CA GLU A 236 -0.11 16.63 -27.10
C GLU A 236 0.14 17.68 -28.17
N THR A 237 1.12 17.48 -29.05
CA THR A 237 1.39 18.36 -30.21
C THR A 237 0.50 18.09 -31.42
N GLY A 238 -0.34 17.05 -31.35
CA GLY A 238 -1.29 16.68 -32.41
C GLY A 238 -0.69 15.91 -33.58
N ALA A 239 0.54 15.41 -33.46
CA ALA A 239 1.12 14.47 -34.43
C ALA A 239 0.39 13.11 -34.42
N VAL A 240 -0.29 12.79 -33.32
CA VAL A 240 -1.20 11.66 -33.22
C VAL A 240 -2.60 12.15 -32.92
N ARG A 241 -3.58 11.55 -33.59
CA ARG A 241 -4.99 11.72 -33.27
C ARG A 241 -5.70 10.37 -33.31
N LEU A 242 -6.61 10.16 -32.37
CA LEU A 242 -7.40 8.95 -32.25
C LEU A 242 -8.87 9.25 -32.50
N ARG A 243 -9.53 8.31 -33.18
CA ARG A 243 -10.98 8.27 -33.25
C ARG A 243 -11.53 8.14 -31.83
N ARG A 244 -12.53 8.95 -31.50
CA ARG A 244 -13.27 8.92 -30.23
C ARG A 244 -14.03 7.61 -30.08
N ARG A 245 -13.32 6.55 -29.70
CA ARG A 245 -13.80 5.18 -29.58
C ARG A 245 -13.48 4.65 -28.20
N VAL A 246 -14.48 4.08 -27.52
CA VAL A 246 -14.32 3.48 -26.20
C VAL A 246 -14.74 2.01 -26.23
N ALA A 247 -13.93 1.14 -25.61
CA ALA A 247 -14.20 -0.29 -25.51
C ALA A 247 -14.30 -0.72 -24.04
N PHE A 248 -15.16 -1.71 -23.79
CA PHE A 248 -15.29 -2.38 -22.50
C PHE A 248 -14.95 -3.86 -22.64
N PHE A 249 -14.10 -4.36 -21.75
CA PHE A 249 -13.70 -5.76 -21.69
C PHE A 249 -14.01 -6.33 -20.30
N ALA A 250 -14.91 -7.31 -20.24
CA ALA A 250 -15.42 -7.84 -18.98
C ALA A 250 -15.65 -9.36 -19.05
N PRO A 251 -14.64 -10.17 -18.69
CA PRO A 251 -14.85 -11.59 -18.45
C PRO A 251 -15.97 -11.82 -17.44
N SER A 252 -16.69 -12.92 -17.61
CA SER A 252 -17.70 -13.43 -16.69
C SER A 252 -17.48 -14.93 -16.57
N ASN A 253 -16.53 -15.31 -15.69
CA ASN A 253 -16.04 -16.67 -15.62
C ASN A 253 -17.07 -17.60 -14.95
N PRO A 254 -17.19 -18.88 -15.38
CA PRO A 254 -18.15 -19.81 -14.80
C PRO A 254 -17.96 -19.99 -13.29
N GLY A 255 -19.04 -19.93 -12.53
CA GLY A 255 -19.01 -20.13 -11.07
C GLY A 255 -18.27 -19.04 -10.27
N ASP A 256 -17.79 -17.98 -10.91
CA ASP A 256 -17.13 -16.86 -10.24
C ASP A 256 -18.10 -15.71 -9.97
N ARG A 257 -18.35 -15.42 -8.69
CA ARG A 257 -19.24 -14.34 -8.28
C ARG A 257 -18.65 -12.95 -8.57
N ALA A 258 -17.33 -12.79 -8.53
CA ALA A 258 -16.70 -11.47 -8.63
C ALA A 258 -16.86 -10.88 -10.04
N THR A 259 -16.56 -11.65 -11.08
CA THR A 259 -16.74 -11.23 -12.48
C THR A 259 -18.21 -11.11 -12.88
N GLN A 260 -19.12 -11.89 -12.26
CA GLN A 260 -20.56 -11.68 -12.40
C GLN A 260 -20.99 -10.32 -11.85
N LEU A 261 -20.55 -9.98 -10.63
CA LEU A 261 -20.86 -8.70 -9.99
C LEU A 261 -20.32 -7.51 -10.79
N SER A 262 -19.06 -7.55 -11.22
CA SER A 262 -18.49 -6.47 -12.03
C SER A 262 -19.18 -6.34 -13.39
N THR A 263 -19.57 -7.44 -14.02
CA THR A 263 -20.34 -7.40 -15.27
C THR A 263 -21.72 -6.77 -15.07
N GLU A 264 -22.47 -7.23 -14.07
CA GLU A 264 -23.88 -6.85 -13.86
C GLU A 264 -24.03 -5.45 -13.28
N TYR A 265 -23.19 -5.10 -12.30
CA TYR A 265 -23.35 -3.87 -11.52
C TYR A 265 -22.31 -2.80 -11.88
N LEU A 266 -21.20 -3.11 -12.55
CA LEU A 266 -20.23 -2.08 -12.95
C LEU A 266 -20.28 -1.81 -14.46
N VAL A 267 -19.98 -2.82 -15.29
CA VAL A 267 -19.76 -2.63 -16.73
C VAL A 267 -21.06 -2.31 -17.48
N ARG A 268 -22.14 -3.08 -17.25
CA ARG A 268 -23.42 -2.82 -17.94
C ARG A 268 -24.01 -1.45 -17.56
N PRO A 269 -24.07 -1.05 -16.28
CA PRO A 269 -24.59 0.27 -15.92
C PRO A 269 -23.69 1.42 -16.38
N LEU A 270 -22.37 1.24 -16.35
CA LEU A 270 -21.42 2.22 -16.88
C LEU A 270 -21.63 2.43 -18.38
N TYR A 271 -21.73 1.35 -19.15
CA TYR A 271 -22.05 1.43 -20.58
C TYR A 271 -23.36 2.17 -20.84
N GLN A 272 -24.43 1.84 -20.10
CA GLN A 272 -25.74 2.51 -20.22
C GLN A 272 -25.64 4.01 -19.90
N SER A 273 -24.97 4.38 -18.81
CA SER A 273 -24.76 5.78 -18.44
C SER A 273 -24.02 6.55 -19.53
N LEU A 274 -22.97 5.97 -20.11
CA LEU A 274 -22.15 6.62 -21.14
C LEU A 274 -22.87 6.74 -22.49
N THR A 275 -23.83 5.85 -22.80
CA THR A 275 -24.66 5.98 -24.01
C THR A 275 -25.63 7.16 -23.95
N ASP A 276 -26.03 7.58 -22.74
CA ASP A 276 -26.82 8.79 -22.54
C ASP A 276 -25.90 10.01 -22.49
N GLN A 277 -25.97 10.89 -23.50
CA GLN A 277 -25.02 12.02 -23.60
C GLN A 277 -25.17 13.09 -22.50
N ALA A 278 -26.38 13.25 -21.95
CA ALA A 278 -26.68 14.25 -20.92
C ALA A 278 -27.65 13.69 -19.85
N PRO A 279 -27.22 12.72 -19.03
CA PRO A 279 -28.03 12.22 -17.93
C PRO A 279 -28.23 13.32 -16.87
N PRO A 280 -29.42 13.45 -16.25
CA PRO A 280 -29.62 14.38 -15.15
C PRO A 280 -28.64 14.12 -14.01
N GLY A 281 -27.91 15.16 -13.57
CA GLY A 281 -26.96 15.06 -12.46
C GLY A 281 -25.56 14.55 -12.83
N GLU A 282 -25.29 14.26 -14.11
CA GLU A 282 -24.00 13.76 -14.59
C GLU A 282 -23.26 14.77 -15.46
N LEU A 283 -21.93 14.64 -15.54
CA LEU A 283 -21.09 15.44 -16.42
C LEU A 283 -21.49 15.23 -17.89
N ARG A 284 -21.97 16.25 -18.58
CA ARG A 284 -22.34 16.13 -20.00
C ARG A 284 -21.12 15.82 -20.87
N LEU A 285 -21.28 14.90 -21.82
CA LEU A 285 -20.25 14.64 -22.84
C LEU A 285 -20.21 15.81 -23.84
N LYS A 286 -19.03 16.40 -24.02
CA LYS A 286 -18.74 17.50 -24.96
C LYS A 286 -18.66 17.01 -26.41
N TYR A 287 -18.46 15.71 -26.60
CA TYR A 287 -18.10 15.08 -27.87
C TYR A 287 -18.94 13.82 -28.14
N ASP A 288 -19.17 13.52 -29.41
CA ASP A 288 -19.74 12.24 -29.82
C ASP A 288 -18.68 11.13 -29.79
N TRP A 289 -19.06 9.98 -29.23
CA TRP A 289 -18.20 8.80 -29.08
C TRP A 289 -18.80 7.57 -29.77
N ASP A 290 -17.94 6.79 -30.42
CA ASP A 290 -18.22 5.42 -30.82
C ASP A 290 -18.06 4.51 -29.59
N ILE A 291 -19.15 4.28 -28.87
CA ILE A 291 -19.19 3.44 -27.67
C ILE A 291 -19.48 2.00 -28.10
N ILE A 292 -18.44 1.17 -28.10
CA ILE A 292 -18.56 -0.22 -28.54
C ILE A 292 -19.39 -1.02 -27.52
N PRO A 293 -20.35 -1.86 -27.96
CA PRO A 293 -21.04 -2.79 -27.07
C PRO A 293 -20.03 -3.61 -26.24
N PRO A 294 -20.23 -3.74 -24.91
CA PRO A 294 -19.25 -4.39 -24.05
C PRO A 294 -18.95 -5.83 -24.48
N LEU A 295 -17.67 -6.19 -24.51
CA LEU A 295 -17.25 -7.57 -24.70
C LEU A 295 -17.40 -8.31 -23.37
N VAL A 296 -18.48 -9.08 -23.24
CA VAL A 296 -18.87 -9.70 -21.97
C VAL A 296 -18.97 -11.22 -22.11
N GLY A 297 -18.30 -11.93 -21.22
CA GLY A 297 -18.53 -13.38 -21.10
C GLY A 297 -17.99 -14.20 -22.27
N GLU A 298 -18.53 -15.42 -22.39
CA GLU A 298 -18.10 -16.46 -23.33
C GLU A 298 -18.08 -15.99 -24.79
N GLY A 299 -16.98 -16.29 -25.49
CA GLY A 299 -16.78 -15.93 -26.91
C GLY A 299 -16.49 -14.44 -27.17
N GLN A 300 -16.69 -13.55 -26.19
CA GLN A 300 -16.48 -12.10 -26.36
C GLN A 300 -15.26 -11.58 -25.60
N ALA A 301 -15.18 -11.83 -24.29
CA ALA A 301 -14.11 -11.35 -23.42
C ALA A 301 -12.87 -12.27 -23.40
N THR A 302 -12.49 -12.77 -24.58
CA THR A 302 -11.36 -13.70 -24.74
C THR A 302 -10.02 -12.97 -24.71
N ARG A 303 -8.94 -13.67 -24.34
CA ARG A 303 -7.57 -13.15 -24.41
C ARG A 303 -7.24 -12.65 -25.82
N GLY A 304 -7.70 -13.36 -26.85
CA GLY A 304 -7.55 -12.95 -28.24
C GLY A 304 -8.33 -11.67 -28.60
N ALA A 305 -9.48 -11.41 -27.97
CA ALA A 305 -10.21 -10.16 -28.15
C ALA A 305 -9.49 -8.98 -27.50
N LEU A 306 -8.94 -9.17 -26.31
CA LEU A 306 -8.14 -8.15 -25.64
C LEU A 306 -6.86 -7.82 -26.45
N ALA A 307 -6.20 -8.85 -27.00
CA ALA A 307 -5.05 -8.67 -27.89
C ALA A 307 -5.39 -7.82 -29.13
N ARG A 308 -6.60 -7.95 -29.70
CA ARG A 308 -7.05 -7.09 -30.80
C ARG A 308 -7.28 -5.65 -30.36
N LEU A 309 -7.81 -5.42 -29.17
CA LEU A 309 -7.97 -4.06 -28.63
C LEU A 309 -6.64 -3.37 -28.32
N LEU A 310 -5.59 -4.14 -28.00
CA LEU A 310 -4.26 -3.65 -27.56
C LEU A 310 -3.12 -3.94 -28.55
N GLY A 311 -3.45 -4.22 -29.81
CA GLY A 311 -2.48 -4.81 -30.74
C GLY A 311 -3.03 -5.16 -32.12
N GLY A 312 -4.34 -5.04 -32.32
CA GLY A 312 -4.99 -5.31 -33.59
C GLY A 312 -4.81 -4.17 -34.58
N ARG A 313 -5.68 -4.16 -35.59
CA ARG A 313 -5.63 -3.13 -36.63
C ARG A 313 -5.97 -1.75 -36.05
N PRO A 314 -5.41 -0.65 -36.57
CA PRO A 314 -5.67 0.70 -36.05
C PRO A 314 -7.15 1.06 -35.90
N GLU A 315 -8.01 0.57 -36.78
CA GLU A 315 -9.45 0.77 -36.70
C GLU A 315 -10.13 0.02 -35.55
N GLU A 316 -9.53 -1.05 -35.02
CA GLU A 316 -10.03 -1.86 -33.90
C GLU A 316 -9.59 -1.31 -32.54
N MET A 317 -8.50 -0.54 -32.49
CA MET A 317 -7.95 0.01 -31.26
C MET A 317 -8.81 1.17 -30.73
N PRO A 318 -9.23 1.16 -29.46
CA PRO A 318 -9.96 2.26 -28.85
C PRO A 318 -9.03 3.38 -28.41
N ALA A 319 -9.55 4.60 -28.29
CA ALA A 319 -8.86 5.70 -27.61
C ALA A 319 -8.91 5.56 -26.08
N LEU A 320 -9.97 4.90 -25.58
CA LEU A 320 -10.17 4.61 -24.17
C LEU A 320 -10.58 3.15 -24.00
N LEU A 321 -9.83 2.40 -23.20
CA LEU A 321 -10.15 1.01 -22.85
C LEU A 321 -10.53 0.92 -21.37
N PHE A 322 -11.69 0.36 -21.07
CA PHE A 322 -12.07 0.00 -19.71
C PHE A 322 -12.10 -1.53 -19.57
N THR A 323 -11.35 -2.08 -18.63
CA THR A 323 -11.36 -3.52 -18.32
C THR A 323 -11.89 -3.75 -16.92
N ALA A 324 -12.78 -4.73 -16.75
CA ALA A 324 -13.17 -5.25 -15.44
C ALA A 324 -12.93 -6.76 -15.40
N SER A 325 -11.79 -7.16 -14.84
CA SER A 325 -11.37 -8.55 -14.77
C SER A 325 -10.69 -8.85 -13.45
N HIS A 326 -10.44 -10.12 -13.19
CA HIS A 326 -9.53 -10.50 -12.14
C HIS A 326 -8.10 -10.02 -12.45
N GLY A 327 -7.41 -9.63 -11.39
CA GLY A 327 -5.96 -9.50 -11.40
C GLY A 327 -5.31 -10.81 -10.99
N VAL A 328 -4.35 -11.29 -11.77
CA VAL A 328 -3.57 -12.48 -11.42
C VAL A 328 -2.61 -12.14 -10.29
N GLU A 329 -2.67 -12.89 -9.20
CA GLU A 329 -1.82 -12.77 -8.01
C GLU A 329 -0.87 -13.96 -7.94
N PHE A 330 0.36 -13.74 -7.50
CA PHE A 330 1.33 -14.82 -7.27
C PHE A 330 1.74 -14.82 -5.80
N PRO A 331 2.05 -16.00 -5.22
CA PRO A 331 2.68 -16.06 -3.92
C PRO A 331 3.93 -15.17 -3.86
N ALA A 332 4.14 -14.51 -2.73
CA ALA A 332 5.28 -13.63 -2.52
C ALA A 332 6.60 -14.33 -2.90
N GLY A 333 7.42 -13.72 -3.74
CA GLY A 333 8.71 -14.28 -4.15
C GLY A 333 8.62 -15.41 -5.19
N HIS A 334 7.44 -15.71 -5.73
CA HIS A 334 7.30 -16.60 -6.88
C HIS A 334 8.07 -16.02 -8.09
N PRO A 335 8.77 -16.83 -8.91
CA PRO A 335 9.59 -16.33 -10.03
C PRO A 335 8.83 -15.45 -11.03
N ASP A 336 7.56 -15.78 -11.29
CA ASP A 336 6.72 -15.03 -12.23
C ASP A 336 6.04 -13.79 -11.62
N GLN A 337 6.13 -13.58 -10.30
CA GLN A 337 5.37 -12.54 -9.61
C GLN A 337 5.65 -11.15 -10.20
N LEU A 338 6.92 -10.79 -10.40
CA LEU A 338 7.27 -9.46 -10.91
C LEU A 338 6.84 -9.25 -12.37
N ARG A 339 6.77 -10.34 -13.16
CA ARG A 339 6.42 -10.27 -14.59
C ARG A 339 4.91 -10.28 -14.84
N HIS A 340 4.16 -11.02 -14.04
CA HIS A 340 2.76 -11.35 -14.37
C HIS A 340 1.75 -10.92 -13.29
N GLN A 341 2.16 -10.49 -12.10
CA GLN A 341 1.20 -10.00 -11.11
C GLN A 341 0.50 -8.74 -11.60
N GLY A 342 -0.83 -8.72 -11.49
CA GLY A 342 -1.68 -7.68 -12.07
C GLY A 342 -2.05 -7.90 -13.53
N ALA A 343 -1.65 -9.02 -14.14
CA ALA A 343 -2.16 -9.43 -15.45
C ALA A 343 -3.68 -9.66 -15.41
N LEU A 344 -4.34 -9.48 -16.55
CA LEU A 344 -5.80 -9.52 -16.65
C LEU A 344 -6.26 -10.94 -17.00
N LEU A 345 -6.94 -11.60 -16.06
CA LEU A 345 -7.53 -12.91 -16.31
C LEU A 345 -8.66 -12.78 -17.33
N CYS A 346 -8.67 -13.64 -18.34
CA CYS A 346 -9.60 -13.60 -19.46
C CYS A 346 -10.67 -14.70 -19.35
N GLN A 347 -11.63 -14.70 -20.28
CA GLN A 347 -12.77 -15.60 -20.27
C GLN A 347 -12.41 -17.09 -20.37
N GLU A 348 -11.25 -17.43 -20.92
CA GLU A 348 -10.79 -18.81 -21.10
C GLU A 348 -10.57 -19.55 -19.77
N TRP A 349 -10.44 -18.83 -18.65
CA TRP A 349 -10.32 -19.45 -17.34
C TRP A 349 -11.63 -20.16 -16.92
N PRO A 350 -11.58 -21.46 -16.53
CA PRO A 350 -12.79 -22.24 -16.22
C PRO A 350 -13.55 -21.82 -14.94
N GLY A 351 -12.92 -21.03 -14.06
CA GLY A 351 -13.51 -20.57 -12.81
C GLY A 351 -12.74 -20.97 -11.55
N PRO A 352 -13.21 -20.55 -10.36
CA PRO A 352 -12.47 -20.67 -9.10
C PRO A 352 -12.12 -22.12 -8.75
N GLY A 353 -10.87 -22.32 -8.31
CA GLY A 353 -10.28 -23.63 -8.01
C GLY A 353 -9.67 -24.35 -9.22
N ALA A 354 -9.87 -23.84 -10.44
CA ALA A 354 -9.20 -24.35 -11.63
C ALA A 354 -7.81 -23.70 -11.82
N GLU A 355 -6.87 -24.48 -12.33
CA GLU A 355 -5.51 -24.02 -12.66
C GLU A 355 -5.53 -22.76 -13.55
N VAL A 356 -4.71 -21.76 -13.19
CA VAL A 356 -4.56 -20.52 -13.95
C VAL A 356 -3.38 -20.66 -14.90
N ARG A 357 -3.66 -21.21 -16.09
CA ARG A 357 -2.65 -21.37 -17.14
C ARG A 357 -2.29 -20.02 -17.76
N ARG A 358 -1.07 -19.88 -18.27
CA ARG A 358 -0.57 -18.66 -18.92
C ARG A 358 -1.46 -18.16 -20.06
N ASP A 359 -2.06 -19.08 -20.82
CA ASP A 359 -2.96 -18.78 -21.94
C ASP A 359 -4.31 -18.18 -21.49
N TYR A 360 -4.62 -18.20 -20.20
CA TYR A 360 -5.87 -17.68 -19.64
C TYR A 360 -5.79 -16.22 -19.22
N PHE A 361 -4.62 -15.60 -19.21
CA PHE A 361 -4.48 -14.20 -18.83
C PHE A 361 -3.64 -13.41 -19.82
N PHE A 362 -3.87 -12.10 -19.84
CA PHE A 362 -3.17 -11.15 -20.68
C PHE A 362 -2.17 -10.34 -19.83
N ALA A 363 -0.87 -10.48 -20.13
CA ALA A 363 0.23 -9.84 -19.42
C ALA A 363 0.99 -8.86 -20.33
N GLY A 364 1.91 -8.08 -19.76
CA GLY A 364 2.66 -7.07 -20.51
C GLY A 364 3.45 -7.62 -21.71
N GLU A 365 3.95 -8.85 -21.61
CA GLU A 365 4.67 -9.54 -22.70
C GLU A 365 3.77 -9.94 -23.89
N ASP A 366 2.44 -9.92 -23.71
CA ASP A 366 1.48 -10.21 -24.79
C ASP A 366 1.27 -9.01 -25.72
N ILE A 367 1.78 -7.84 -25.37
CA ILE A 367 1.68 -6.63 -26.21
C ILE A 367 2.77 -6.73 -27.29
N PRO A 368 2.39 -6.75 -28.59
CA PRO A 368 3.35 -6.83 -29.68
C PRO A 368 4.42 -5.73 -29.61
N LEU A 369 5.65 -6.04 -30.03
CA LEU A 369 6.76 -5.08 -29.97
C LEU A 369 6.60 -3.92 -30.97
N ASP A 370 5.90 -4.17 -32.07
CA ASP A 370 5.68 -3.28 -33.21
C ASP A 370 4.34 -2.51 -33.17
N VAL A 371 3.53 -2.71 -32.12
CA VAL A 371 2.30 -1.95 -31.94
C VAL A 371 2.59 -0.54 -31.43
N GLY A 372 1.97 0.45 -32.06
CA GLY A 372 1.81 1.79 -31.50
C GLY A 372 0.39 1.95 -30.97
N LEU A 373 0.24 2.02 -29.64
CA LEU A 373 -1.03 2.28 -28.95
C LEU A 373 -1.47 3.77 -29.05
N ARG A 374 -0.63 4.62 -29.65
CA ARG A 374 -0.99 5.89 -30.30
C ARG A 374 -1.84 6.84 -29.46
N GLY A 375 -1.62 6.93 -28.16
CA GLY A 375 -2.38 7.87 -27.33
C GLY A 375 -3.46 7.22 -26.45
N LEU A 376 -3.56 5.88 -26.44
CA LEU A 376 -4.54 5.15 -25.65
C LEU A 376 -4.43 5.48 -24.16
N ILE A 377 -5.59 5.61 -23.50
CA ILE A 377 -5.69 5.57 -22.04
C ILE A 377 -6.43 4.28 -21.65
N ALA A 378 -5.90 3.54 -20.68
CA ALA A 378 -6.54 2.34 -20.14
C ALA A 378 -7.01 2.57 -18.70
N PHE A 379 -8.19 2.04 -18.38
CA PHE A 379 -8.68 1.89 -17.01
C PHE A 379 -8.73 0.39 -16.69
N LEU A 380 -7.92 -0.05 -15.74
CA LEU A 380 -7.79 -1.45 -15.35
C LEU A 380 -8.43 -1.69 -13.97
N PHE A 381 -9.71 -2.06 -13.94
CA PHE A 381 -10.36 -2.60 -12.75
C PHE A 381 -9.92 -4.06 -12.55
N ALA A 382 -8.78 -4.24 -11.90
CA ALA A 382 -8.18 -5.54 -11.58
C ALA A 382 -7.25 -5.41 -10.36
N CYS A 383 -7.24 -6.42 -9.47
CA CYS A 383 -6.27 -6.47 -8.37
C CYS A 383 -4.84 -6.35 -8.89
N TYR A 384 -4.01 -5.55 -8.23
CA TYR A 384 -2.61 -5.32 -8.58
C TYR A 384 -2.39 -4.76 -10.00
N GLY A 385 -3.44 -4.29 -10.69
CA GLY A 385 -3.39 -3.84 -12.07
C GLY A 385 -2.49 -2.62 -12.30
N ALA A 386 -2.25 -1.81 -11.28
CA ALA A 386 -1.24 -0.73 -11.31
C ALA A 386 0.06 -1.11 -10.57
N GLY A 387 -0.02 -1.93 -9.53
CA GLY A 387 1.15 -2.42 -8.83
C GLY A 387 0.86 -3.07 -7.48
N THR A 388 1.94 -3.46 -6.80
CA THR A 388 1.89 -4.27 -5.59
C THR A 388 2.77 -3.65 -4.51
N PRO A 389 2.24 -3.38 -3.29
CA PRO A 389 3.07 -3.00 -2.16
C PRO A 389 3.81 -4.24 -1.61
N LYS A 390 4.97 -4.03 -0.97
CA LYS A 390 5.73 -5.10 -0.31
C LYS A 390 4.91 -5.84 0.76
N TYR A 391 4.06 -5.10 1.46
CA TYR A 391 3.33 -5.59 2.63
C TYR A 391 1.83 -5.43 2.44
N ASP A 392 1.07 -6.42 2.93
CA ASP A 392 -0.39 -6.38 3.01
C ASP A 392 -0.80 -5.21 3.93
N GLN A 393 -1.62 -4.31 3.39
CA GLN A 393 -2.09 -3.13 4.11
C GLN A 393 -3.30 -3.42 5.01
N PHE A 394 -3.88 -4.62 4.95
CA PHE A 394 -5.11 -5.02 5.64
C PHE A 394 -4.87 -5.98 6.81
N ALA A 395 -3.91 -6.90 6.71
CA ALA A 395 -3.65 -7.94 7.72
C ALA A 395 -3.31 -7.39 9.12
N ILE A 396 -2.78 -6.17 9.18
CA ILE A 396 -2.32 -5.51 10.40
C ILE A 396 -3.46 -5.24 11.39
N GLN A 397 -4.63 -4.83 10.90
CA GLN A 397 -5.73 -4.40 11.78
C GLN A 397 -6.36 -5.58 12.51
N ALA A 398 -6.44 -6.73 11.83
CA ALA A 398 -7.05 -7.94 12.37
C ALA A 398 -6.11 -8.79 13.22
N PHE A 399 -4.83 -8.92 12.81
CA PHE A 399 -3.91 -9.92 13.38
C PHE A 399 -2.63 -9.31 13.97
N LYS A 400 -2.47 -7.98 13.94
CA LYS A 400 -1.26 -7.26 14.41
C LYS A 400 0.04 -7.78 13.77
N VAL A 401 -0.06 -8.31 12.55
CA VAL A 401 1.06 -8.77 11.74
C VAL A 401 1.09 -8.00 10.43
N ARG A 402 2.30 -7.73 9.96
CA ARG A 402 2.56 -7.20 8.63
C ARG A 402 2.97 -8.37 7.75
N GLU A 403 2.05 -8.83 6.91
CA GLU A 403 2.33 -9.90 5.96
C GLU A 403 3.09 -9.34 4.75
N LYS A 404 4.18 -10.00 4.35
CA LYS A 404 4.91 -9.70 3.13
C LYS A 404 4.25 -10.42 1.96
N ILE A 405 3.62 -9.65 1.06
CA ILE A 405 2.90 -10.16 -0.12
C ILE A 405 3.74 -10.07 -1.40
N ALA A 406 4.88 -9.38 -1.37
CA ALA A 406 5.83 -9.30 -2.46
C ALA A 406 7.27 -9.19 -1.94
N PRO A 407 8.30 -9.57 -2.74
CA PRO A 407 9.70 -9.40 -2.34
C PRO A 407 10.03 -7.93 -2.05
N ARG A 408 9.40 -7.03 -2.80
CA ARG A 408 9.50 -5.57 -2.75
C ARG A 408 8.21 -4.93 -3.26
N SER A 409 8.05 -3.62 -3.07
CA SER A 409 6.99 -2.87 -3.74
C SER A 409 7.35 -2.66 -5.21
N PHE A 410 6.40 -2.81 -6.14
CA PHE A 410 6.69 -2.66 -7.58
C PHE A 410 5.46 -2.23 -8.39
N THR A 411 5.70 -1.49 -9.47
CA THR A 411 4.70 -1.16 -10.50
C THR A 411 4.44 -2.38 -11.38
N ALA A 412 3.19 -2.63 -11.73
CA ALA A 412 2.82 -3.80 -12.53
C ALA A 412 3.39 -3.73 -13.96
N ALA A 413 3.81 -4.88 -14.49
CA ALA A 413 4.46 -4.98 -15.79
C ALA A 413 3.54 -4.64 -16.98
N LEU A 414 2.23 -4.90 -16.85
CA LEU A 414 1.27 -4.61 -17.92
C LEU A 414 1.14 -3.10 -18.20
N PRO A 415 0.90 -2.23 -17.21
CA PRO A 415 0.96 -0.77 -17.40
C PRO A 415 2.29 -0.30 -18.00
N GLN A 416 3.43 -0.79 -17.51
CA GLN A 416 4.75 -0.42 -18.04
C GLN A 416 4.87 -0.75 -19.54
N ALA A 417 4.44 -1.96 -19.93
CA ALA A 417 4.44 -2.37 -21.33
C ALA A 417 3.48 -1.53 -22.18
N LEU A 418 2.29 -1.20 -21.68
CA LEU A 418 1.35 -0.31 -22.38
C LEU A 418 1.96 1.08 -22.63
N LEU A 419 2.54 1.71 -21.60
CA LEU A 419 3.14 3.03 -21.72
C LEU A 419 4.32 3.03 -22.70
N ARG A 420 5.18 2.01 -22.64
CA ARG A 420 6.30 1.87 -23.57
C ARG A 420 5.84 1.75 -25.03
N ARG A 421 4.67 1.16 -25.27
CA ARG A 421 4.09 0.98 -26.61
C ARG A 421 3.19 2.15 -27.05
N GLY A 422 3.14 3.23 -26.28
CA GLY A 422 2.49 4.48 -26.68
C GLY A 422 1.09 4.71 -26.10
N ALA A 423 0.69 3.94 -25.08
CA ALA A 423 -0.38 4.41 -24.19
C ALA A 423 0.14 5.61 -23.39
N LEU A 424 -0.73 6.59 -23.11
CA LEU A 424 -0.34 7.80 -22.38
C LEU A 424 -0.46 7.64 -20.89
N ALA A 425 -1.46 6.88 -20.45
CA ALA A 425 -1.71 6.64 -19.05
C ALA A 425 -2.50 5.35 -18.85
N VAL A 426 -2.31 4.76 -17.67
CA VAL A 426 -3.14 3.69 -17.15
C VAL A 426 -3.65 4.10 -15.78
N ILE A 427 -4.97 4.13 -15.60
CA ILE A 427 -5.58 4.17 -14.27
C ILE A 427 -5.74 2.72 -13.83
N GLY A 428 -5.21 2.35 -12.67
CA GLY A 428 -5.33 0.99 -12.18
C GLY A 428 -5.24 0.91 -10.67
N HIS A 429 -5.56 -0.27 -10.14
CA HIS A 429 -5.61 -0.50 -8.71
C HIS A 429 -4.26 -0.99 -8.17
N VAL A 430 -3.79 -0.41 -7.07
CA VAL A 430 -2.66 -0.93 -6.30
C VAL A 430 -3.19 -1.87 -5.23
N GLU A 431 -2.59 -3.04 -5.07
CA GLU A 431 -3.08 -4.07 -4.13
C GLU A 431 -4.47 -4.63 -4.55
N ARG A 432 -5.26 -5.16 -3.60
CA ARG A 432 -6.52 -5.87 -3.87
C ARG A 432 -7.68 -4.90 -4.13
N ALA A 433 -8.36 -5.04 -5.26
CA ALA A 433 -9.61 -4.37 -5.59
C ALA A 433 -10.82 -5.11 -5.00
N TRP A 434 -11.76 -4.35 -4.44
CA TRP A 434 -12.89 -4.86 -3.66
C TRP A 434 -14.16 -4.84 -4.49
N GLY A 435 -14.65 -6.01 -4.91
CA GLY A 435 -15.80 -6.16 -5.82
C GLY A 435 -17.17 -5.69 -5.31
N TYR A 436 -17.20 -5.00 -4.17
CA TYR A 436 -18.39 -4.46 -3.50
C TYR A 436 -18.35 -2.94 -3.36
N SER A 437 -17.28 -2.27 -3.81
CA SER A 437 -17.14 -0.82 -3.67
C SER A 437 -18.14 -0.01 -4.50
N PHE A 438 -18.84 -0.65 -5.44
CA PHE A 438 -19.85 -0.05 -6.33
C PHE A 438 -21.30 -0.51 -6.04
N VAL A 439 -21.56 -1.24 -4.95
CA VAL A 439 -22.92 -1.58 -4.49
C VAL A 439 -23.03 -1.30 -2.99
N SER A 440 -24.02 -0.51 -2.57
CA SER A 440 -24.26 -0.22 -1.15
C SER A 440 -24.95 -1.39 -0.43
N PRO A 441 -24.92 -1.47 0.91
CA PRO A 441 -25.67 -2.46 1.69
C PRO A 441 -27.18 -2.40 1.46
N SER A 442 -27.71 -1.22 1.13
CA SER A 442 -29.12 -1.03 0.78
C SER A 442 -29.46 -1.52 -0.64
N GLY A 443 -28.47 -1.97 -1.40
CA GLY A 443 -28.62 -2.46 -2.76
C GLY A 443 -28.60 -1.37 -3.83
N HIS A 444 -28.24 -0.13 -3.46
CA HIS A 444 -28.09 0.95 -4.41
C HIS A 444 -26.77 0.81 -5.17
N LEU A 445 -26.82 1.15 -6.45
CA LEU A 445 -25.64 1.19 -7.28
C LEU A 445 -24.81 2.45 -6.97
N GLU A 446 -23.52 2.28 -6.74
CA GLU A 446 -22.57 3.34 -6.41
C GLU A 446 -21.38 3.36 -7.39
N ASN A 447 -21.66 3.24 -8.68
CA ASN A 447 -20.65 3.29 -9.74
C ASN A 447 -20.30 4.72 -10.21
N GLN A 448 -20.76 5.75 -9.50
CA GLN A 448 -20.66 7.14 -9.97
C GLN A 448 -19.24 7.65 -10.12
N THR A 449 -18.28 7.16 -9.33
CA THR A 449 -16.87 7.51 -9.53
C THR A 449 -16.36 7.03 -10.88
N PHE A 450 -16.74 5.82 -11.30
CA PHE A 450 -16.38 5.29 -12.62
C PHE A 450 -17.05 6.09 -13.75
N VAL A 451 -18.32 6.46 -13.58
CA VAL A 451 -19.04 7.31 -14.54
C VAL A 451 -18.34 8.66 -14.68
N THR A 452 -18.09 9.37 -13.58
CA THR A 452 -17.38 10.66 -13.57
C THR A 452 -16.01 10.54 -14.21
N ALA A 453 -15.18 9.56 -13.80
CA ALA A 453 -13.85 9.37 -14.35
C ALA A 453 -13.87 9.17 -15.88
N MET A 454 -14.74 8.28 -16.36
CA MET A 454 -14.87 7.99 -17.80
C MET A 454 -15.36 9.21 -18.57
N ARG A 455 -16.34 9.96 -18.05
CA ARG A 455 -16.86 11.17 -18.71
C ARG A 455 -15.83 12.30 -18.74
N THR A 456 -15.03 12.47 -17.69
CA THR A 456 -13.91 13.42 -17.65
C THR A 456 -12.86 13.08 -18.71
N LEU A 457 -12.44 11.81 -18.82
CA LEU A 457 -11.52 11.36 -19.87
C LEU A 457 -12.12 11.56 -21.28
N MET A 458 -13.39 11.19 -21.46
CA MET A 458 -14.10 11.33 -22.74
C MET A 458 -14.33 12.80 -23.15
N ASN A 459 -14.19 13.73 -22.21
CA ASN A 459 -14.24 15.17 -22.44
C ASN A 459 -12.88 15.78 -22.77
N GLY A 460 -11.81 14.96 -22.85
CA GLY A 460 -10.45 15.43 -23.18
C GLY A 460 -9.74 16.12 -22.03
N ASP A 461 -10.26 15.97 -20.81
CA ASP A 461 -9.63 16.49 -19.61
C ASP A 461 -8.45 15.60 -19.21
N PRO A 462 -7.46 16.11 -18.44
CA PRO A 462 -6.27 15.35 -18.08
C PRO A 462 -6.60 14.13 -17.24
N VAL A 463 -5.81 13.06 -17.40
CA VAL A 463 -6.06 11.79 -16.70
C VAL A 463 -6.06 11.94 -15.17
N GLY A 464 -5.21 12.80 -14.61
CA GLY A 464 -5.18 13.04 -13.16
C GLY A 464 -6.38 13.82 -12.64
N LEU A 465 -7.06 14.61 -13.49
CA LEU A 465 -8.32 15.25 -13.12
C LEU A 465 -9.47 14.23 -13.06
N ALA A 466 -9.40 13.20 -13.91
CA ALA A 466 -10.39 12.14 -13.90
C ALA A 466 -10.37 11.35 -12.59
N THR A 467 -9.20 11.11 -11.99
CA THR A 467 -9.09 10.47 -10.67
C THR A 467 -9.46 11.40 -9.53
N ASP A 468 -9.06 12.68 -9.59
CA ASP A 468 -9.35 13.66 -8.53
C ASP A 468 -10.85 13.87 -8.30
N ALA A 469 -11.59 14.19 -9.37
CA ALA A 469 -13.03 14.47 -9.34
C ALA A 469 -13.90 13.24 -9.03
N SER A 470 -13.30 12.05 -8.97
CA SER A 470 -14.01 10.79 -8.76
C SER A 470 -13.53 10.05 -7.51
N PHE A 471 -12.44 9.30 -7.62
CA PHE A 471 -11.95 8.41 -6.58
C PHE A 471 -11.39 9.17 -5.39
N ASN A 472 -10.69 10.29 -5.59
CA ASN A 472 -10.07 11.02 -4.49
C ASN A 472 -11.12 11.77 -3.65
N MET A 473 -12.17 12.30 -4.29
CA MET A 473 -13.35 12.82 -3.58
C MET A 473 -14.08 11.73 -2.80
N ARG A 474 -14.30 10.56 -3.40
CA ARG A 474 -14.92 9.41 -2.70
C ARG A 474 -14.08 8.92 -1.53
N TYR A 475 -12.77 8.84 -1.70
CA TYR A 475 -11.83 8.48 -0.64
C TYR A 475 -11.89 9.48 0.52
N ALA A 476 -11.86 10.79 0.23
CA ALA A 476 -11.99 11.83 1.24
C ALA A 476 -13.29 11.72 2.04
N ALA A 477 -14.43 11.57 1.36
CA ALA A 477 -15.72 11.42 2.01
C ALA A 477 -15.80 10.15 2.87
N LEU A 478 -15.42 9.00 2.32
CA LEU A 478 -15.47 7.73 3.04
C LEU A 478 -14.49 7.66 4.21
N SER A 479 -13.28 8.21 4.07
CA SER A 479 -12.31 8.28 5.16
C SER A 479 -12.79 9.18 6.29
N SER A 480 -13.39 10.33 5.96
CA SER A 480 -13.97 11.24 6.93
C SER A 480 -15.07 10.55 7.73
N ASP A 481 -16.06 9.97 7.05
CA ASP A 481 -17.17 9.28 7.69
C ASP A 481 -16.73 8.06 8.50
N LEU A 482 -15.90 7.19 7.89
CA LEU A 482 -15.43 5.96 8.53
C LEU A 482 -14.67 6.26 9.81
N SER A 483 -13.89 7.34 9.85
CA SER A 483 -13.14 7.70 11.06
C SER A 483 -14.07 8.11 12.21
N VAL A 484 -15.11 8.90 11.92
CA VAL A 484 -16.15 9.27 12.90
C VAL A 484 -16.91 8.02 13.35
N ASP A 485 -17.30 7.16 12.42
CA ASP A 485 -18.01 5.93 12.74
C ASP A 485 -17.19 4.97 13.60
N LEU A 486 -15.88 4.83 13.32
CA LEU A 486 -14.99 4.01 14.13
C LEU A 486 -14.82 4.55 15.56
N GLU A 487 -14.75 5.88 15.72
CA GLU A 487 -14.71 6.53 17.04
C GLU A 487 -16.01 6.30 17.83
N GLU A 488 -17.18 6.53 17.22
CA GLU A 488 -18.48 6.27 17.84
C GLU A 488 -18.65 4.80 18.22
N MET A 489 -18.09 3.88 17.44
CA MET A 489 -18.12 2.44 17.73
C MET A 489 -17.31 2.03 18.97
N GLU A 490 -16.37 2.86 19.45
CA GLU A 490 -15.68 2.63 20.73
C GLU A 490 -16.63 2.77 21.91
N TRP A 491 -17.62 3.68 21.81
CA TRP A 491 -18.61 3.97 22.85
C TRP A 491 -19.90 3.17 22.66
N ASN A 492 -20.32 2.97 21.41
CA ASN A 492 -21.50 2.22 21.03
C ASN A 492 -21.15 1.17 19.97
N PRO A 493 -20.87 -0.08 20.36
CA PRO A 493 -20.53 -1.15 19.42
C PRO A 493 -21.60 -1.45 18.35
N HIS A 494 -22.83 -0.96 18.55
CA HIS A 494 -23.96 -1.11 17.62
C HIS A 494 -24.24 0.16 16.78
N HIS A 495 -23.34 1.16 16.79
CA HIS A 495 -23.46 2.38 15.98
C HIS A 495 -23.63 2.09 14.49
N LEU A 496 -22.85 1.14 13.95
CA LEU A 496 -23.01 0.62 12.60
C LEU A 496 -23.34 -0.86 12.60
N SER A 497 -24.18 -1.28 11.64
CA SER A 497 -24.31 -2.69 11.31
C SER A 497 -23.01 -3.25 10.72
N ASP A 498 -22.83 -4.58 10.81
CA ASP A 498 -21.66 -5.24 10.22
C ASP A 498 -21.57 -5.01 8.71
N TYR A 499 -22.71 -4.92 8.01
CA TYR A 499 -22.75 -4.65 6.57
C TYR A 499 -22.28 -3.24 6.24
N GLU A 500 -22.72 -2.23 7.00
CA GLU A 500 -22.31 -0.84 6.81
C GLU A 500 -20.83 -0.63 7.11
N LEU A 501 -20.32 -1.21 8.21
CA LEU A 501 -18.90 -1.12 8.54
C LEU A 501 -18.04 -1.73 7.43
N VAL A 502 -18.38 -2.95 6.98
CA VAL A 502 -17.63 -3.63 5.92
C VAL A 502 -17.68 -2.82 4.63
N TYR A 503 -18.85 -2.33 4.25
CA TYR A 503 -19.00 -1.51 3.07
C TYR A 503 -18.13 -0.26 3.14
N ARG A 504 -18.25 0.56 4.19
CA ARG A 504 -17.49 1.80 4.33
C ARG A 504 -15.98 1.54 4.32
N TRP A 505 -15.52 0.53 5.06
CA TRP A 505 -14.10 0.19 5.14
C TRP A 505 -13.56 -0.30 3.78
N THR A 506 -14.29 -1.19 3.10
CA THR A 506 -13.84 -1.73 1.80
C THR A 506 -13.90 -0.66 0.70
N ALA A 507 -14.98 0.11 0.62
CA ALA A 507 -15.12 1.20 -0.35
C ALA A 507 -14.07 2.31 -0.13
N ASN A 508 -13.72 2.61 1.13
CA ASN A 508 -12.66 3.57 1.46
C ASN A 508 -11.30 3.12 0.91
N ASN A 509 -10.95 1.85 1.19
CA ASN A 509 -9.66 1.30 0.78
C ASN A 509 -9.55 1.13 -0.74
N ASP A 510 -10.65 0.74 -1.40
CA ASP A 510 -10.73 0.64 -2.86
C ASP A 510 -10.56 2.02 -3.52
N ALA A 511 -11.27 3.05 -3.03
CA ALA A 511 -11.22 4.39 -3.58
C ALA A 511 -9.80 5.01 -3.50
N ARG A 512 -9.09 4.81 -2.39
CA ARG A 512 -7.70 5.30 -2.20
C ARG A 512 -6.71 4.73 -3.23
N SER A 513 -6.98 3.52 -3.72
CA SER A 513 -5.95 2.69 -4.33
C SER A 513 -5.97 2.71 -5.87
N TYR A 514 -6.85 3.51 -6.48
CA TYR A 514 -6.77 3.84 -7.90
C TYR A 514 -5.71 4.92 -8.13
N VAL A 515 -4.68 4.59 -8.90
CA VAL A 515 -3.57 5.50 -9.21
C VAL A 515 -3.40 5.67 -10.71
N VAL A 516 -2.84 6.80 -11.10
CA VAL A 516 -2.37 7.04 -12.48
C VAL A 516 -0.93 6.53 -12.62
N ILE A 517 -0.72 5.65 -13.60
CA ILE A 517 0.61 5.28 -14.12
C ILE A 517 0.78 6.00 -15.46
N GLY A 518 1.73 6.93 -15.53
CA GLY A 518 1.91 7.90 -16.60
C GLY A 518 1.90 9.35 -16.08
N ASP A 519 2.05 10.31 -16.99
CA ASP A 519 1.96 11.74 -16.77
C ASP A 519 0.49 12.13 -16.46
N PRO A 520 0.20 12.69 -15.27
CA PRO A 520 -1.16 13.02 -14.87
C PRO A 520 -1.78 14.14 -15.71
N ALA A 521 -0.97 14.92 -16.45
CA ALA A 521 -1.45 15.97 -17.34
C ALA A 521 -1.76 15.47 -18.78
N ALA A 522 -1.50 14.20 -19.10
CA ALA A 522 -1.77 13.65 -20.43
C ALA A 522 -3.27 13.52 -20.72
N ARG A 523 -3.63 13.70 -22.00
CA ARG A 523 -5.02 13.66 -22.48
C ARG A 523 -5.18 12.71 -23.65
N ILE A 524 -6.41 12.24 -23.86
CA ILE A 524 -6.76 11.51 -25.09
C ILE A 524 -6.63 12.47 -26.28
N PRO A 525 -5.80 12.15 -27.30
CA PRO A 525 -5.59 13.03 -28.44
C PRO A 525 -6.74 12.87 -29.46
N MET A 526 -7.94 13.37 -29.13
CA MET A 526 -9.13 13.20 -29.95
C MET A 526 -9.08 13.97 -31.28
N ASP A 527 -9.65 13.40 -32.34
CA ASP A 527 -9.94 14.11 -33.60
C ASP A 527 -10.89 15.32 -33.37
N GLY A 528 -10.42 16.53 -33.67
CA GLY A 528 -11.27 17.72 -33.69
C GLY A 528 -12.11 17.76 -34.97
N THR A 529 -13.44 17.79 -34.84
CA THR A 529 -14.44 18.01 -35.92
C THR A 529 -14.30 17.17 -37.20
N GLY A 530 -15.13 16.14 -37.35
CA GLY A 530 -15.52 15.56 -38.65
C GLY A 530 -14.39 14.87 -39.42
N PHE A 531 -14.29 13.55 -39.27
CA PHE A 531 -13.46 12.68 -40.10
C PHE A 531 -13.70 12.93 -41.60
N GLN A 532 -12.70 13.47 -42.30
CA GLN A 532 -12.55 13.23 -43.74
C GLN A 532 -11.61 12.03 -43.91
N ALA A 533 -12.16 10.90 -44.37
CA ALA A 533 -11.40 9.75 -44.83
C ALA A 533 -10.41 10.21 -45.91
N GLY A 534 -9.12 10.24 -45.59
CA GLY A 534 -8.11 10.62 -46.56
C GLY A 534 -6.66 10.70 -46.09
N TYR A 535 -6.33 10.30 -44.86
CA TYR A 535 -4.93 10.16 -44.47
C TYR A 535 -4.54 8.68 -44.46
N GLU A 536 -3.96 8.23 -45.56
CA GLU A 536 -3.05 7.09 -45.52
C GLU A 536 -1.97 7.41 -44.49
N ALA A 537 -1.78 6.50 -43.53
CA ALA A 537 -0.67 6.55 -42.61
C ALA A 537 0.63 6.41 -43.39
N SER A 538 1.17 7.53 -43.87
CA SER A 538 2.52 7.55 -44.42
C SER A 538 3.47 7.31 -43.26
N LEU A 539 4.20 6.20 -43.31
CA LEU A 539 5.35 5.92 -42.47
C LEU A 539 6.36 7.06 -42.66
N VAL A 540 6.33 8.06 -41.78
CA VAL A 540 7.46 8.97 -41.65
C VAL A 540 8.53 8.22 -40.86
N THR A 541 9.32 7.41 -41.55
CA THR A 541 10.68 7.10 -41.12
C THR A 541 11.46 8.41 -41.21
N ALA A 542 11.50 9.17 -40.11
CA ALA A 542 12.49 10.23 -39.97
C ALA A 542 13.87 9.54 -39.83
N GLU A 543 14.60 9.42 -40.92
CA GLU A 543 16.04 9.16 -40.86
C GLU A 543 16.70 10.34 -40.15
N VAL A 544 17.08 10.14 -38.89
CA VAL A 544 18.00 11.03 -38.17
C VAL A 544 19.42 10.49 -38.37
N PRO A 545 20.43 11.32 -38.69
CA PRO A 545 21.77 10.84 -38.97
C PRO A 545 22.37 10.22 -37.71
N VAL A 546 22.61 8.90 -37.74
CA VAL A 546 23.41 8.21 -36.73
C VAL A 546 24.83 8.73 -36.87
N LYS A 547 25.34 9.40 -35.83
CA LYS A 547 26.79 9.58 -35.67
C LYS A 547 27.37 8.21 -35.33
N GLU A 548 28.13 7.66 -36.28
CA GLU A 548 28.89 6.42 -36.07
C GLU A 548 29.84 6.57 -34.88
N HIS A 549 29.62 5.75 -33.85
CA HIS A 549 30.64 5.46 -32.84
C HIS A 549 31.51 4.29 -33.32
N PRO A 550 32.83 4.29 -33.02
CA PRO A 550 33.75 3.31 -33.58
C PRO A 550 33.47 1.90 -33.05
N VAL A 551 33.36 0.96 -33.98
CA VAL A 551 33.18 -0.48 -33.75
C VAL A 551 34.37 -1.04 -32.96
N VAL A 552 34.11 -1.58 -31.78
CA VAL A 552 35.03 -2.49 -31.08
C VAL A 552 34.80 -3.89 -31.65
N PRO A 553 35.83 -4.60 -32.14
CA PRO A 553 35.64 -5.91 -32.76
C PRO A 553 35.37 -6.99 -31.70
N GLU A 554 34.35 -7.82 -31.94
CA GLU A 554 34.05 -9.02 -31.16
C GLU A 554 35.15 -10.08 -31.30
N PRO A 555 35.45 -10.86 -30.25
CA PRO A 555 36.40 -11.96 -30.33
C PRO A 555 35.77 -13.22 -30.94
N SER A 556 36.52 -13.87 -31.83
CA SER A 556 36.17 -15.15 -32.46
C SER A 556 36.19 -16.34 -31.48
N PRO A 557 35.40 -17.41 -31.72
CA PRO A 557 35.24 -18.53 -30.80
C PRO A 557 36.37 -19.56 -30.95
N THR A 558 36.86 -20.10 -29.83
CA THR A 558 37.76 -21.27 -29.84
C THR A 558 37.12 -22.45 -29.09
N VAL A 559 37.27 -23.63 -29.68
CA VAL A 559 36.59 -24.89 -29.39
C VAL A 559 37.37 -25.75 -28.37
N LEU A 560 36.63 -26.26 -27.38
CA LEU A 560 36.71 -27.50 -26.57
C LEU A 560 38.06 -28.17 -26.20
N GLY A 561 38.22 -28.41 -24.90
CA GLY A 561 39.02 -29.49 -24.29
C GLY A 561 38.49 -29.84 -22.89
N ALA A 562 38.20 -31.12 -22.63
CA ALA A 562 37.46 -31.67 -21.48
C ALA A 562 38.36 -32.04 -20.25
N PRO A 563 37.90 -32.85 -19.27
CA PRO A 563 37.39 -32.44 -17.96
C PRO A 563 38.33 -32.81 -16.78
N VAL A 564 38.23 -32.10 -15.65
CA VAL A 564 38.81 -32.56 -14.36
C VAL A 564 37.82 -32.27 -13.22
N GLU A 565 37.54 -33.32 -12.44
CA GLU A 565 36.63 -33.40 -11.28
C GLU A 565 37.35 -33.00 -9.96
N PRO A 566 36.69 -32.96 -8.78
CA PRO A 566 36.75 -31.84 -7.85
C PRO A 566 37.74 -32.01 -6.69
N GLU A 567 38.21 -30.89 -6.13
CA GLU A 567 38.84 -30.83 -4.81
C GLU A 567 38.09 -29.85 -3.90
N ALA A 568 37.87 -30.26 -2.65
CA ALA A 568 37.43 -29.46 -1.50
C ALA A 568 38.30 -29.89 -0.30
N PRO A 569 38.19 -29.24 0.88
CA PRO A 569 38.32 -27.83 1.23
C PRO A 569 39.55 -27.62 2.15
N VAL A 570 39.97 -26.36 2.42
CA VAL A 570 40.99 -26.07 3.44
C VAL A 570 40.55 -24.90 4.33
N GLU A 571 40.35 -25.19 5.61
CA GLU A 571 40.19 -24.23 6.72
C GLU A 571 41.54 -23.57 7.10
N PRO A 572 41.52 -22.50 7.91
CA PRO A 572 42.33 -22.61 9.12
C PRO A 572 41.63 -22.18 10.41
N GLU A 573 41.93 -22.95 11.44
CA GLU A 573 41.58 -22.79 12.86
C GLU A 573 42.27 -21.60 13.56
N VAL A 574 41.69 -21.34 14.73
CA VAL A 574 41.85 -20.28 15.71
C VAL A 574 43.02 -20.50 16.68
N SER A 575 43.65 -19.42 17.12
CA SER A 575 44.20 -19.22 18.48
C SER A 575 44.40 -17.70 18.67
N GLY A 576 44.05 -17.01 19.75
CA GLY A 576 43.69 -17.35 21.11
C GLY A 576 44.28 -16.26 22.02
N GLU A 577 43.42 -15.63 22.84
CA GLU A 577 43.68 -14.85 24.06
C GLU A 577 43.93 -13.32 24.01
N SER A 578 42.88 -12.62 24.46
CA SER A 578 42.80 -11.72 25.64
C SER A 578 43.68 -10.46 25.73
N MET A 579 43.03 -9.30 25.87
CA MET A 579 43.31 -8.38 26.99
C MET A 579 42.18 -7.37 27.20
N ALA A 580 41.76 -7.26 28.46
CA ALA A 580 40.76 -6.34 29.00
C ALA A 580 41.25 -4.88 29.03
N ILE A 581 40.31 -3.93 28.92
CA ILE A 581 40.56 -2.50 29.19
C ILE A 581 39.71 -2.08 30.40
N THR A 582 40.42 -1.67 31.45
CA THR A 582 39.91 -0.99 32.64
C THR A 582 39.94 0.53 32.47
N ALA A 583 38.98 1.22 33.09
CA ALA A 583 38.81 2.66 33.16
C ALA A 583 39.84 3.39 34.04
N ALA A 584 40.08 4.68 33.76
CA ALA A 584 40.04 5.79 34.75
C ALA A 584 40.51 7.15 34.17
N GLU A 585 39.63 8.14 34.32
CA GLU A 585 39.81 9.51 34.84
C GLU A 585 41.06 10.37 34.51
N THR A 586 40.78 11.55 33.95
CA THR A 586 41.46 12.84 34.20
C THR A 586 40.42 13.95 33.95
N GLY A 587 40.19 14.98 34.76
CA GLY A 587 41.08 15.68 35.68
C GLY A 587 41.27 17.13 35.21
N ALA A 588 40.66 18.08 35.92
CA ALA A 588 40.43 19.50 35.59
C ALA A 588 41.64 20.42 35.27
N SER A 589 41.31 21.54 34.60
CA SER A 589 41.60 22.95 34.95
C SER A 589 42.36 23.81 33.92
N GLY A 590 41.91 25.07 33.80
CA GLY A 590 42.76 26.22 33.44
C GLY A 590 42.38 27.02 32.20
N ALA A 591 41.48 28.02 32.33
CA ALA A 591 41.35 29.14 31.40
C ALA A 591 42.49 30.16 31.60
N PRO A 592 42.68 31.16 30.69
CA PRO A 592 41.97 32.43 30.93
C PRO A 592 41.53 33.26 29.68
N ALA A 593 40.36 33.90 29.88
CA ALA A 593 40.03 35.33 29.68
C ALA A 593 40.01 36.04 28.30
N GLY A 594 38.83 36.61 28.01
CA GLY A 594 38.60 37.93 27.39
C GLY A 594 37.64 37.87 26.18
N ASN A 595 36.51 38.58 26.09
CA ASN A 595 35.85 39.54 26.97
C ASN A 595 34.42 39.83 26.41
N LEU A 596 33.53 40.33 27.28
CA LEU A 596 32.27 41.07 27.05
C LEU A 596 30.93 40.34 27.23
N GLU A 597 30.42 40.50 28.45
CA GLU A 597 29.01 40.46 28.84
C GLU A 597 28.25 41.72 28.37
N GLN A 598 26.94 41.60 28.18
CA GLN A 598 25.99 42.58 28.72
C GLN A 598 24.67 41.90 29.16
N GLU A 599 24.49 41.93 30.50
CA GLU A 599 23.27 42.05 31.32
C GLU A 599 22.00 41.26 31.00
N VAL A 600 21.57 40.43 31.99
CA VAL A 600 20.32 40.67 32.74
C VAL A 600 20.51 40.22 34.21
N ALA A 601 20.25 41.12 35.15
CA ALA A 601 20.18 40.86 36.59
C ALA A 601 18.82 40.27 37.01
N GLY A 602 18.79 39.38 37.99
CA GLY A 602 17.52 38.93 38.58
C GLY A 602 17.58 37.86 39.67
N VAL A 603 17.84 38.30 40.91
CA VAL A 603 17.27 37.81 42.18
C VAL A 603 17.46 36.33 42.57
N ASP A 604 18.28 36.14 43.61
CA ASP A 604 18.42 34.93 44.42
C ASP A 604 17.16 34.72 45.30
N PHE A 605 16.44 33.62 45.06
CA PHE A 605 15.43 33.08 45.99
C PHE A 605 16.01 31.81 46.58
N GLY A 606 16.09 31.75 47.92
CA GLY A 606 16.68 30.68 48.72
C GLY A 606 16.10 29.28 48.47
N LEU A 607 16.49 28.68 47.36
CA LEU A 607 16.10 27.35 46.91
C LEU A 607 17.23 26.33 47.09
N GLY A 608 18.46 26.74 47.43
CA GLY A 608 19.64 25.87 47.49
C GLY A 608 19.53 24.73 48.51
N GLU A 609 19.06 25.00 49.73
CA GLU A 609 18.91 23.97 50.77
C GLU A 609 17.74 23.00 50.49
N GLN A 610 16.69 23.47 49.82
CA GLN A 610 15.57 22.61 49.41
C GLN A 610 15.94 21.76 48.19
N PHE A 611 16.76 22.29 47.28
CA PHE A 611 17.25 21.55 46.11
C PHE A 611 18.19 20.41 46.52
N GLU A 612 19.08 20.62 47.49
CA GLU A 612 19.99 19.55 47.93
C GLU A 612 19.27 18.46 48.71
N LYS A 613 18.30 18.79 49.58
CA LYS A 613 17.43 17.78 50.21
C LYS A 613 16.56 17.03 49.19
N LEU A 614 16.08 17.71 48.16
CA LEU A 614 15.30 17.09 47.09
C LEU A 614 16.19 16.17 46.23
N ARG A 615 17.44 16.56 45.97
CA ARG A 615 18.43 15.77 45.23
C ARG A 615 18.89 14.54 46.00
N GLU A 616 19.08 14.66 47.31
CA GLU A 616 19.45 13.55 48.19
C GLU A 616 18.28 12.56 48.37
N SER A 617 17.04 13.08 48.45
CA SER A 617 15.81 12.27 48.44
C SER A 617 15.58 11.56 47.10
N LEU A 618 15.82 12.25 45.97
CA LEU A 618 15.78 11.65 44.63
C LEU A 618 16.84 10.56 44.49
N ARG A 619 18.07 10.79 44.96
CA ARG A 619 19.14 9.79 44.89
C ARG A 619 18.81 8.56 45.75
N THR A 620 18.34 8.77 46.98
CA THR A 620 17.92 7.68 47.88
C THR A 620 16.74 6.90 47.30
N PHE A 621 15.77 7.59 46.68
CA PHE A 621 14.65 6.96 45.99
C PHE A 621 15.11 6.19 44.75
N THR A 622 16.05 6.72 43.97
CA THR A 622 16.62 6.08 42.78
C THR A 622 17.42 4.84 43.16
N ASP A 623 18.18 4.88 44.26
CA ASP A 623 18.95 3.74 44.76
C ASP A 623 18.03 2.65 45.35
N GLN A 624 16.97 3.04 46.07
CA GLN A 624 15.94 2.10 46.53
C GLN A 624 15.16 1.48 45.37
N LEU A 625 14.84 2.26 44.35
CA LEU A 625 14.17 1.81 43.12
C LEU A 625 15.08 0.89 42.31
N ALA A 626 16.37 1.20 42.14
CA ALA A 626 17.35 0.36 41.47
C ALA A 626 17.58 -0.96 42.22
N SER A 627 17.61 -0.94 43.57
CA SER A 627 17.67 -2.17 44.37
C SER A 627 16.39 -3.00 44.29
N SER A 628 15.24 -2.36 44.08
CA SER A 628 13.93 -3.01 43.96
C SER A 628 13.72 -3.55 42.54
N LEU A 629 14.16 -2.83 41.52
CA LEU A 629 14.25 -3.30 40.12
C LEU A 629 15.25 -4.44 40.01
N GLY A 630 16.40 -4.37 40.69
CA GLY A 630 17.42 -5.42 40.68
C GLY A 630 16.95 -6.71 41.34
N ARG A 631 16.20 -6.61 42.45
CA ARG A 631 15.53 -7.75 43.09
C ARG A 631 14.38 -8.30 42.23
N ALA A 632 13.55 -7.44 41.66
CA ALA A 632 12.48 -7.85 40.76
C ALA A 632 13.00 -8.48 39.46
N ALA A 633 14.11 -7.98 38.89
CA ALA A 633 14.74 -8.53 37.69
C ALA A 633 15.35 -9.92 37.93
N GLN A 634 15.82 -10.22 39.14
CA GLN A 634 16.27 -11.57 39.51
C GLN A 634 15.09 -12.56 39.63
N ASP A 635 13.91 -12.09 40.05
CA ASP A 635 12.68 -12.91 40.14
C ASP A 635 11.89 -13.02 38.81
N ILE A 636 12.25 -12.26 37.78
CA ILE A 636 11.52 -12.14 36.49
C ILE A 636 11.92 -13.19 35.44
N THR A 637 12.86 -14.09 35.71
CA THR A 637 13.38 -14.99 34.65
C THR A 637 12.40 -16.07 34.19
N THR A 638 11.52 -16.56 35.08
CA THR A 638 10.57 -17.65 34.77
C THR A 638 9.25 -17.49 35.51
N LEU A 639 8.12 -17.70 34.83
CA LEU A 639 6.79 -17.80 35.45
C LEU A 639 6.43 -19.26 35.65
N ASP A 640 6.22 -19.68 36.89
CA ASP A 640 5.76 -21.02 37.23
C ASP A 640 4.29 -20.99 37.67
N VAL A 641 3.43 -21.68 36.93
CA VAL A 641 2.05 -21.96 37.35
C VAL A 641 1.98 -23.39 37.83
N ARG A 642 1.60 -23.60 39.09
CA ARG A 642 1.50 -24.91 39.74
C ARG A 642 0.08 -25.14 40.23
N THR A 643 -0.53 -26.25 39.86
CA THR A 643 -1.89 -26.62 40.29
C THR A 643 -1.83 -27.82 41.20
N TYR A 644 -2.43 -27.69 42.38
CA TYR A 644 -2.48 -28.71 43.41
C TYR A 644 -3.92 -29.16 43.68
N VAL A 645 -4.07 -30.35 44.26
CA VAL A 645 -5.35 -30.88 44.76
C VAL A 645 -5.17 -31.27 46.23
N THR A 646 -6.17 -31.00 47.06
CA THR A 646 -6.18 -31.35 48.48
C THR A 646 -7.54 -31.93 48.86
N GLU A 647 -7.57 -32.76 49.91
CA GLU A 647 -8.81 -33.29 50.49
C GLU A 647 -9.43 -32.32 51.52
N ASP A 648 -8.65 -31.37 52.07
CA ASP A 648 -9.12 -30.39 53.05
C ASP A 648 -8.63 -28.97 52.71
N LEU A 649 -9.54 -28.16 52.15
CA LEU A 649 -9.25 -26.78 51.77
C LEU A 649 -9.01 -25.85 52.98
N ASN A 650 -9.63 -26.14 54.13
CA ASN A 650 -9.51 -25.28 55.32
C ASN A 650 -8.12 -25.41 55.94
N ALA A 651 -7.56 -26.62 55.95
CA ALA A 651 -6.18 -26.86 56.38
C ALA A 651 -5.16 -26.14 55.49
N VAL A 652 -5.43 -26.01 54.19
CA VAL A 652 -4.56 -25.24 53.26
C VAL A 652 -4.60 -23.75 53.55
N VAL A 653 -5.76 -23.19 53.85
CA VAL A 653 -5.91 -21.76 54.19
C VAL A 653 -5.17 -21.44 55.49
N GLU A 654 -5.35 -22.26 56.54
CA GLU A 654 -4.62 -22.09 57.81
C GLU A 654 -3.10 -22.21 57.64
N ALA A 655 -2.63 -23.13 56.78
CA ALA A 655 -1.21 -23.30 56.48
C ALA A 655 -0.63 -22.11 55.69
N LEU A 656 -1.39 -21.53 54.75
CA LEU A 656 -0.99 -20.34 53.99
C LEU A 656 -0.85 -19.10 54.89
N ASP A 657 -1.83 -18.88 55.78
CA ASP A 657 -1.81 -17.76 56.73
C ASP A 657 -0.63 -17.87 57.72
N ALA A 658 -0.31 -19.09 58.14
CA ALA A 658 0.80 -19.39 59.05
C ALA A 658 2.17 -19.58 58.33
N ARG A 659 2.22 -19.52 56.99
CA ARG A 659 3.40 -19.84 56.15
C ARG A 659 4.04 -21.21 56.43
N HIS A 660 3.22 -22.22 56.73
CA HIS A 660 3.65 -23.62 56.93
C HIS A 660 3.56 -24.45 55.64
N GLU A 661 4.13 -25.66 55.65
CA GLU A 661 4.03 -26.60 54.53
C GLU A 661 2.57 -27.00 54.28
N ILE A 662 2.17 -26.93 53.01
CA ILE A 662 0.81 -27.20 52.56
C ILE A 662 0.71 -28.69 52.23
N ALA A 663 -0.19 -29.41 52.90
CA ALA A 663 -0.54 -30.78 52.53
C ALA A 663 -1.43 -30.78 51.28
N ALA A 664 -0.82 -30.82 50.09
CA ALA A 664 -1.52 -30.91 48.81
C ALA A 664 -0.70 -31.65 47.74
N ASP A 665 -1.38 -32.37 46.85
CA ASP A 665 -0.78 -33.11 45.74
C ASP A 665 -0.60 -32.22 44.52
N LEU A 666 0.62 -32.12 43.99
CA LEU A 666 0.91 -31.41 42.75
C LEU A 666 0.40 -32.20 41.53
N ARG A 667 -0.46 -31.58 40.70
CA ARG A 667 -1.11 -32.23 39.54
C ARG A 667 -0.70 -31.67 38.18
N ALA A 668 -0.24 -30.43 38.10
CA ALA A 668 0.32 -29.86 36.88
C ALA A 668 1.28 -28.71 37.17
N VAL A 669 2.31 -28.58 36.36
CA VAL A 669 3.23 -27.43 36.37
C VAL A 669 3.43 -26.94 34.94
N THR A 670 3.26 -25.64 34.72
CA THR A 670 3.68 -24.97 33.49
C THR A 670 4.71 -23.91 33.85
N ARG A 671 5.87 -23.95 33.20
CA ARG A 671 6.94 -22.96 33.32
C ARG A 671 7.05 -22.18 32.02
N VAL A 672 7.10 -20.86 32.11
CA VAL A 672 7.24 -19.94 30.98
C VAL A 672 8.49 -19.08 31.18
N ALA A 673 9.51 -19.36 30.37
CA ALA A 673 10.75 -18.59 30.35
C ALA A 673 10.53 -17.18 29.76
N PHE A 674 11.46 -16.27 30.03
CA PHE A 674 11.38 -14.88 29.60
C PHE A 674 11.43 -14.71 28.06
N ASP A 675 12.13 -15.60 27.35
CA ASP A 675 12.19 -15.65 25.88
C ASP A 675 10.95 -16.28 25.24
N GLY A 676 10.02 -16.78 26.05
CA GLY A 676 8.75 -17.34 25.61
C GLY A 676 8.72 -18.86 25.49
N ASP A 677 9.81 -19.56 25.85
CA ASP A 677 9.80 -21.01 25.91
C ASP A 677 8.85 -21.51 27.01
N VAL A 678 8.04 -22.53 26.68
CA VAL A 678 7.00 -23.08 27.57
C VAL A 678 7.24 -24.56 27.81
N ASP A 679 7.52 -24.91 29.06
CA ASP A 679 7.62 -26.28 29.53
C ASP A 679 6.37 -26.67 30.31
N VAL A 680 5.77 -27.81 29.95
CA VAL A 680 4.58 -28.36 30.61
C VAL A 680 4.89 -29.73 31.21
N PHE A 681 4.73 -29.86 32.53
CA PHE A 681 4.94 -31.08 33.28
C PHE A 681 3.62 -31.60 33.85
N VAL A 682 3.27 -32.82 33.49
CA VAL A 682 2.12 -33.57 34.03
C VAL A 682 2.58 -34.94 34.55
N PRO A 683 2.05 -35.45 35.67
CA PRO A 683 2.48 -36.70 36.26
C PRO A 683 2.13 -37.90 35.38
N LYS A 684 3.05 -38.87 35.30
CA LYS A 684 2.84 -40.13 34.58
C LYS A 684 2.14 -41.14 35.51
N SER A 685 0.80 -41.16 35.53
CA SER A 685 0.01 -42.22 36.19
C SER A 685 -0.89 -42.96 35.19
N GLU A 686 -1.32 -44.19 35.54
CA GLU A 686 -2.16 -45.06 34.69
C GLU A 686 -3.59 -44.53 34.45
N SER A 687 -4.00 -43.46 35.14
CA SER A 687 -5.25 -42.73 34.91
C SER A 687 -5.03 -41.51 33.99
N ARG A 688 -5.94 -41.34 33.02
CA ARG A 688 -6.00 -40.21 32.08
C ARG A 688 -5.96 -38.86 32.84
N VAL A 689 -5.29 -37.86 32.28
CA VAL A 689 -5.28 -36.48 32.81
C VAL A 689 -6.71 -36.02 33.06
N ASP A 690 -6.99 -35.51 34.27
CA ASP A 690 -8.30 -34.97 34.61
C ASP A 690 -8.57 -33.70 33.76
N GLU A 691 -9.48 -33.83 32.80
CA GLU A 691 -9.79 -32.77 31.83
C GLU A 691 -10.33 -31.51 32.50
N THR A 692 -11.01 -31.64 33.64
CA THR A 692 -11.59 -30.49 34.38
C THR A 692 -10.48 -29.70 35.06
N LEU A 693 -9.57 -30.39 35.75
CA LEU A 693 -8.38 -29.75 36.34
C LEU A 693 -7.46 -29.16 35.28
N TRP A 694 -7.37 -29.77 34.09
CA TRP A 694 -6.58 -29.26 32.99
C TRP A 694 -7.14 -27.96 32.39
N VAL A 695 -8.46 -27.82 32.30
CA VAL A 695 -9.10 -26.55 31.88
C VAL A 695 -8.80 -25.44 32.88
N ILE A 696 -8.88 -25.72 34.19
CA ILE A 696 -8.55 -24.76 35.24
C ILE A 696 -7.07 -24.35 35.15
N HIS A 697 -6.17 -25.31 35.00
CA HIS A 697 -4.73 -25.03 34.88
C HIS A 697 -4.43 -24.12 33.68
N LYS A 698 -5.00 -24.39 32.50
CA LYS A 698 -4.82 -23.56 31.30
C LYS A 698 -5.35 -22.13 31.49
N ALA A 699 -6.53 -21.98 32.10
CA ALA A 699 -7.07 -20.64 32.39
C ALA A 699 -6.15 -19.84 33.31
N MET A 700 -5.57 -20.48 34.33
CA MET A 700 -4.60 -19.84 35.23
C MET A 700 -3.28 -19.51 34.55
N VAL A 701 -2.82 -20.32 33.58
CA VAL A 701 -1.64 -19.99 32.77
C VAL A 701 -1.89 -18.76 31.89
N GLU A 702 -3.05 -18.69 31.23
CA GLU A 702 -3.43 -17.52 30.40
C GLU A 702 -3.57 -16.24 31.24
N GLU A 703 -4.21 -16.33 32.41
CA GLU A 703 -4.36 -15.20 33.34
C GLU A 703 -2.99 -14.75 33.85
N ALA A 704 -2.13 -15.68 34.30
CA ALA A 704 -0.80 -15.35 34.79
C ALA A 704 0.10 -14.71 33.72
N GLN A 705 0.00 -15.15 32.46
CA GLN A 705 0.69 -14.53 31.33
C GLN A 705 0.17 -13.10 31.08
N THR A 706 -1.14 -12.89 31.15
CA THR A 706 -1.77 -11.58 30.95
C THR A 706 -1.37 -10.60 32.06
N THR A 707 -1.44 -11.01 33.32
CA THR A 707 -1.01 -10.19 34.47
C THR A 707 0.48 -9.86 34.39
N ARG A 708 1.33 -10.83 33.97
CA ARG A 708 2.78 -10.60 33.79
C ARG A 708 3.07 -9.62 32.66
N ALA A 709 2.38 -9.70 31.54
CA ALA A 709 2.50 -8.76 30.43
C ALA A 709 2.12 -7.33 30.88
N HIS A 710 1.03 -7.18 31.61
CA HIS A 710 0.60 -5.90 32.16
C HIS A 710 1.62 -5.33 33.17
N PHE A 711 2.19 -6.17 34.03
CA PHE A 711 3.23 -5.76 34.96
C PHE A 711 4.50 -5.27 34.23
N LEU A 712 4.97 -6.01 33.22
CA LEU A 712 6.14 -5.62 32.42
C LEU A 712 5.91 -4.32 31.65
N ALA A 713 4.71 -4.13 31.08
CA ALA A 713 4.34 -2.88 30.40
C ALA A 713 4.34 -1.69 31.37
N THR A 714 3.76 -1.86 32.56
CA THR A 714 3.74 -0.83 33.61
C THR A 714 5.17 -0.46 34.06
N MET A 715 6.04 -1.46 34.20
CA MET A 715 7.45 -1.25 34.57
C MET A 715 8.24 -0.55 33.46
N ALA A 716 7.99 -0.90 32.19
CA ALA A 716 8.61 -0.24 31.05
C ALA A 716 8.16 1.23 30.93
N GLU A 717 6.89 1.51 31.17
CA GLU A 717 6.34 2.87 31.16
C GLU A 717 6.91 3.72 32.31
N LEU A 718 7.03 3.15 33.51
CA LEU A 718 7.71 3.80 34.64
C LEU A 718 9.19 4.09 34.32
N ALA A 719 9.90 3.16 33.68
CA ALA A 719 11.29 3.34 33.27
C ALA A 719 11.46 4.42 32.18
N ALA A 720 10.56 4.46 31.20
CA ALA A 720 10.55 5.48 30.15
C ALA A 720 10.29 6.88 30.73
N ARG A 721 9.30 7.01 31.62
CA ARG A 721 9.00 8.28 32.31
C ARG A 721 10.15 8.75 33.21
N LEU A 722 10.89 7.83 33.82
CA LEU A 722 12.11 8.14 34.58
C LEU A 722 13.26 8.62 33.68
N LEU A 723 13.48 7.98 32.52
CA LEU A 723 14.47 8.42 31.53
C LEU A 723 14.17 9.81 30.96
N ASP A 724 12.90 10.12 30.74
CA ASP A 724 12.46 11.45 30.31
C ASP A 724 12.65 12.50 31.42
N SER A 725 12.41 12.14 32.68
CA SER A 725 12.65 13.04 33.81
C SER A 725 14.14 13.38 34.02
N LEU A 726 15.05 12.47 33.64
CA LEU A 726 16.51 12.66 33.71
C LEU A 726 17.04 13.53 32.56
N ARG A 727 16.33 13.65 31.44
CA ARG A 727 16.68 14.54 30.32
C ARG A 727 16.33 16.01 30.56
N ILE A 728 15.43 16.30 31.50
CA ILE A 728 14.98 17.67 31.81
C ILE A 728 15.95 18.37 32.80
N GLY A 729 16.89 17.64 33.39
CA GLY A 729 17.85 18.15 34.38
C GLY A 729 19.32 18.26 33.90
N SER A 730 19.61 18.08 32.61
CA SER A 730 20.95 18.18 32.02
C SER A 730 21.13 19.42 31.16
#